data_AF-A0A7E4ZU33-F1
#
_entry.id   AF-A0A7E4ZU33-F1
#
_cell.length_a   1.000
_cell.length_b   1.000
_cell.length_c   1.000
_cell.angle_alpha   90.00
_cell.angle_beta   90.00
_cell.angle_gamma   90.00
#
_symmetry.space_group_name_H-M   'P 1'
#
loop_
_entity.id
_entity.type
_entity.pdbx_description
1 polymer ?
#
loop_
_entity_poly.entity_id
_entity_poly.type
_entity_poly.pdbx_seq_one_letter_code
_entity_poly.pdbx_strand_id
1 'polypeptide(L)'
;MVLRGYFPSNSLNVKPLSLIADGYEAAAHDTPAAISAFAARSHCFPFFRPFEQQLHLIFVHLTFYDLPFRGFMLGGLNRFGQLNRAGCSLVVPSRQLRARWQQGFFKDLYHRRVIAGGEPLVHRSALPNWSSTRSHHCALLPEKESAGQKWPVLESKVDVDSAEFKANAKDMEAVVDDLRTVVDGVVNGAEPVARERHIKRGKLLARDRVEALIDPGTPFLEFSQLAGYKLYGDENVPAGGIITGIGTVSGRQCVIVANDATVKGGSYYPITVKKHLRAQKIARENNLPCIYLVDSGGANLPRQADIFADSNHFGRIFYNQATMSAEGIPQIAVVMGSCTAGGAYVPAMADQSIIVRKNGTIFLGGPPLVKAATGEVISAEDLGGADLHCGSSGVTDYYAINDHHALSQARNIVASLGDNNNGDHTGYPIEDPLYAADELYGIVGTNLKKPYDVREVIARIVDGSRFDEFKKRYGETLVTGFARLYGRRVGIIGNNGVLFAESAMKGAHFIELCGQRNIPLIFLQNITGFMVGREAEAGGIAKHGAKMVTAVSCANVPKVTLLIGGSYGAGNYGMCGRGYSPRFLFMWPNARISVMGGEQAANVLAQIQRERREREGKEWTDDEDKKLKQPVEERFEREGHPYFASARLWDDGVIDPRDSRRVLGLAIQAALNKKPVETKYGVFRMDYPSELYAFRHRIHGEDHDNERFIKPLTNATFFDRKDVAVDASGAQPALEDEIQNREDNAKLAVEGATHVKNILTGYFRTHYPKAPEEFIGALVQVLASNEILAEAATSLGMQHLVRTGEFPPHQATLADAFRAVVAVLTPARRQLAVVDTIIPKATSFPLEDVLPFARPFGVLVDYAKKNLKAKSIESRVMHTSGFDSATPLWVVGIYADEKLIGSAPGETLPIAIDLASMASLLRHWKTTHEWLLTFNGTHDTDYANTKPNHSLHDIVEKDTDVSLLTQEELSVDPLNVAAIAANYADFEKEIGRPRIRHLRHRFSRGSLFKRTFRYLVKPRPHSV
;
A
#
# COMPACT_ATOMS: atom_id res chain seq x y z
N MET A 1 -19.74 38.27 40.23
CA MET A 1 -20.74 37.58 41.09
C MET A 1 -20.72 36.12 40.65
N VAL A 2 -20.27 35.12 41.42
CA VAL A 2 -20.50 34.76 42.85
C VAL A 2 -21.76 33.87 43.04
N LEU A 3 -21.53 32.56 42.89
CA LEU A 3 -21.94 31.43 43.75
C LEU A 3 -23.34 31.38 44.40
N ARG A 4 -24.08 30.28 44.10
CA ARG A 4 -24.68 29.25 45.00
C ARG A 4 -25.66 28.37 44.17
N GLY A 5 -25.86 27.07 44.39
CA GLY A 5 -25.35 26.13 45.42
C GLY A 5 -26.47 25.65 46.37
N TYR A 6 -26.44 24.37 46.79
CA TYR A 6 -27.44 23.59 47.60
C TYR A 6 -28.58 22.90 46.79
N PHE A 7 -29.07 21.68 47.08
CA PHE A 7 -28.60 20.49 47.86
C PHE A 7 -29.37 19.21 47.32
N PRO A 8 -29.44 17.99 47.93
CA PRO A 8 -29.29 16.74 47.16
C PRO A 8 -30.42 15.69 47.30
N SER A 9 -30.14 14.47 46.84
CA SER A 9 -30.96 13.24 46.84
C SER A 9 -31.26 12.61 48.20
N ASN A 10 -32.38 11.89 48.34
CA ASN A 10 -32.41 10.53 48.93
C ASN A 10 -33.75 9.77 48.81
N SER A 11 -33.67 8.43 48.91
CA SER A 11 -34.75 7.46 49.22
C SER A 11 -35.95 7.29 48.25
N LEU A 12 -36.69 6.16 48.26
CA LEU A 12 -36.35 4.72 48.21
C LEU A 12 -37.65 3.90 48.13
N ASN A 13 -37.69 2.87 47.26
CA ASN A 13 -38.64 1.72 47.25
C ASN A 13 -40.17 1.96 47.17
N VAL A 14 -40.83 1.23 46.24
CA VAL A 14 -41.84 0.16 46.49
C VAL A 14 -42.68 -0.09 45.22
N LYS A 15 -42.88 -1.38 44.86
CA LYS A 15 -43.80 -1.94 43.83
C LYS A 15 -44.97 -2.67 44.55
N PRO A 16 -46.06 -3.18 43.92
CA PRO A 16 -46.54 -3.13 42.51
C PRO A 16 -48.07 -2.82 42.41
N LEU A 17 -48.74 -3.31 41.33
CA LEU A 17 -50.18 -3.72 41.19
C LEU A 17 -51.23 -2.74 40.60
N SER A 18 -51.37 -2.79 39.26
CA SER A 18 -52.54 -3.31 38.49
C SER A 18 -54.01 -2.83 38.68
N LEU A 19 -54.70 -2.70 37.52
CA LEU A 19 -56.10 -3.08 37.16
C LEU A 19 -57.27 -2.03 37.14
N ILE A 20 -58.03 -2.11 36.01
CA ILE A 20 -59.47 -1.82 35.77
C ILE A 20 -59.97 -0.38 35.53
N ALA A 21 -60.79 -0.25 34.46
CA ALA A 21 -61.92 0.68 34.15
C ALA A 21 -61.86 1.10 32.65
N ASP A 22 -62.70 0.55 31.76
CA ASP A 22 -64.06 1.03 31.34
C ASP A 22 -64.00 2.20 30.31
N GLY A 23 -64.88 2.34 29.31
CA GLY A 23 -66.00 1.52 28.81
C GLY A 23 -66.89 2.31 27.81
N TYR A 24 -67.78 1.63 27.05
CA TYR A 24 -68.83 2.18 26.16
C TYR A 24 -68.38 2.89 24.84
N GLU A 25 -69.11 2.86 23.70
CA GLU A 25 -70.43 2.27 23.36
C GLU A 25 -70.58 1.80 21.88
N ALA A 26 -71.56 0.92 21.60
CA ALA A 26 -72.26 0.52 20.34
C ALA A 26 -71.55 0.63 18.94
N ALA A 27 -71.43 -0.43 18.10
CA ALA A 27 -72.46 -1.32 17.48
C ALA A 27 -73.31 -0.65 16.36
N ALA A 28 -73.51 -1.20 15.16
CA ALA A 28 -73.04 -2.43 14.46
C ALA A 28 -73.18 -2.22 12.90
N HIS A 29 -73.29 -3.15 11.94
CA HIS A 29 -73.44 -4.63 11.87
C HIS A 29 -73.01 -5.16 10.47
N ASP A 30 -73.08 -6.48 10.25
CA ASP A 30 -73.07 -7.24 8.98
C ASP A 30 -71.82 -7.35 8.07
N THR A 31 -71.80 -8.48 7.33
CA THR A 31 -70.77 -9.01 6.40
C THR A 31 -71.51 -9.61 5.17
N PRO A 32 -70.89 -10.20 4.10
CA PRO A 32 -69.47 -10.47 3.86
C PRO A 32 -68.94 -10.21 2.41
N ALA A 33 -67.60 -10.24 2.30
CA ALA A 33 -66.79 -10.76 1.18
C ALA A 33 -66.79 -10.11 -0.25
N ALA A 34 -65.63 -10.33 -0.90
CA ALA A 34 -65.42 -10.54 -2.34
C ALA A 34 -65.28 -9.35 -3.34
N ILE A 35 -64.05 -9.28 -3.92
CA ILE A 35 -63.75 -9.19 -5.37
C ILE A 35 -64.10 -7.90 -6.15
N SER A 36 -63.08 -7.04 -6.24
CA SER A 36 -62.46 -6.48 -7.47
C SER A 36 -63.22 -5.54 -8.44
N ALA A 37 -62.41 -4.80 -9.20
CA ALA A 37 -62.72 -3.97 -10.38
C ALA A 37 -63.55 -2.68 -10.18
N PHE A 38 -63.51 -1.68 -11.06
CA PHE A 38 -62.40 -1.03 -11.82
C PHE A 38 -63.02 0.21 -12.50
N ALA A 39 -62.21 1.21 -12.91
CA ALA A 39 -62.58 2.32 -13.82
C ALA A 39 -63.65 3.34 -13.32
N ALA A 40 -63.70 4.59 -13.81
CA ALA A 40 -62.70 5.44 -14.48
C ALA A 40 -63.22 6.90 -14.62
N ARG A 41 -62.37 7.79 -15.17
CA ARG A 41 -62.63 9.18 -15.65
C ARG A 41 -62.63 10.26 -14.55
N SER A 42 -61.99 11.42 -14.72
CA SER A 42 -61.14 11.89 -15.84
C SER A 42 -60.18 13.02 -15.41
N HIS A 43 -59.04 13.14 -16.12
CA HIS A 43 -58.17 14.33 -16.36
C HIS A 43 -57.94 15.37 -15.23
N CYS A 44 -56.72 15.84 -14.89
CA CYS A 44 -55.34 15.66 -15.40
C CYS A 44 -54.37 16.40 -14.39
N PHE A 45 -53.03 16.46 -14.47
CA PHE A 45 -52.04 16.04 -15.48
C PHE A 45 -50.74 15.44 -14.81
N PRO A 46 -49.42 15.69 -15.14
CA PRO A 46 -48.35 14.69 -14.86
C PRO A 46 -47.09 15.17 -14.08
N PHE A 47 -46.15 14.32 -13.62
CA PHE A 47 -46.17 12.90 -13.17
C PHE A 47 -44.93 12.63 -12.27
N PHE A 48 -44.80 11.42 -11.70
CA PHE A 48 -43.74 11.06 -10.74
C PHE A 48 -43.10 9.68 -11.01
N ARG A 49 -41.75 9.60 -11.05
CA ARG A 49 -40.89 8.40 -10.88
C ARG A 49 -41.17 7.17 -11.84
N PRO A 50 -40.93 5.86 -11.53
CA PRO A 50 -39.95 5.08 -12.31
C PRO A 50 -40.32 3.59 -12.64
N PHE A 51 -39.30 2.82 -13.10
CA PHE A 51 -39.15 1.35 -13.07
C PHE A 51 -39.93 0.43 -14.07
N GLU A 52 -39.12 -0.26 -14.89
CA GLU A 52 -39.15 -1.66 -15.37
C GLU A 52 -40.33 -2.36 -16.11
N GLN A 53 -39.93 -2.91 -17.28
CA GLN A 53 -40.15 -4.28 -17.81
C GLN A 53 -41.39 -4.70 -18.64
N GLN A 54 -41.04 -5.18 -19.85
CA GLN A 54 -41.55 -6.34 -20.62
C GLN A 54 -42.78 -6.29 -21.57
N LEU A 55 -42.42 -6.29 -22.87
CA LEU A 55 -42.83 -7.23 -23.94
C LEU A 55 -44.05 -6.98 -24.90
N HIS A 56 -43.65 -6.90 -26.18
CA HIS A 56 -44.22 -7.52 -27.40
C HIS A 56 -45.25 -6.81 -28.32
N LEU A 57 -44.74 -6.53 -29.54
CA LEU A 57 -45.37 -6.64 -30.88
C LEU A 57 -46.48 -5.66 -31.30
N ILE A 58 -46.18 -4.87 -32.35
CA ILE A 58 -46.80 -4.98 -33.69
C ILE A 58 -45.95 -4.25 -34.76
N PHE A 59 -46.05 -4.68 -36.02
CA PHE A 59 -45.38 -4.10 -37.21
C PHE A 59 -46.23 -3.02 -37.88
N VAL A 60 -45.63 -1.89 -38.31
CA VAL A 60 -46.06 -1.10 -39.49
C VAL A 60 -44.83 -0.41 -40.12
N HIS A 61 -44.71 -0.42 -41.45
CA HIS A 61 -43.83 0.47 -42.24
C HIS A 61 -44.59 1.74 -42.62
N LEU A 62 -43.91 2.89 -42.81
CA LEU A 62 -44.11 3.76 -43.99
C LEU A 62 -43.05 4.87 -44.13
N THR A 63 -42.91 5.30 -45.39
CA THR A 63 -41.90 6.14 -46.06
C THR A 63 -41.96 7.66 -45.81
N PHE A 64 -40.80 8.32 -45.91
CA PHE A 64 -40.55 9.60 -46.63
C PHE A 64 -39.18 9.43 -47.35
N TYR A 65 -38.97 9.73 -48.65
CA TYR A 65 -38.98 11.02 -49.38
C TYR A 65 -38.01 12.06 -48.76
N ASP A 66 -37.10 12.72 -49.49
CA ASP A 66 -36.69 12.65 -50.92
C ASP A 66 -35.27 13.27 -51.12
N LEU A 67 -34.66 13.15 -52.31
CA LEU A 67 -33.56 13.95 -52.96
C LEU A 67 -32.57 13.08 -53.79
N PRO A 68 -31.93 13.60 -54.88
CA PRO A 68 -31.68 12.76 -56.06
C PRO A 68 -30.24 12.67 -56.63
N PHE A 69 -29.98 11.51 -57.27
CA PHE A 69 -29.15 11.28 -58.48
C PHE A 69 -27.66 11.73 -58.57
N ARG A 70 -26.76 10.72 -58.53
CA ARG A 70 -25.72 10.33 -59.53
C ARG A 70 -24.57 9.56 -58.84
N GLY A 71 -24.10 8.38 -59.27
CA GLY A 71 -24.56 7.47 -60.33
C GLY A 71 -23.51 6.37 -60.60
N PHE A 72 -23.91 5.24 -61.23
CA PHE A 72 -23.08 4.09 -61.66
C PHE A 72 -22.37 3.27 -60.54
N MET A 73 -22.19 1.95 -60.64
CA MET A 73 -22.91 0.88 -61.37
C MET A 73 -22.52 -0.49 -60.75
N LEU A 74 -23.41 -1.50 -60.82
CA LEU A 74 -23.17 -2.97 -60.77
C LEU A 74 -22.27 -3.54 -59.63
N GLY A 75 -22.66 -4.55 -58.85
CA GLY A 75 -23.90 -5.36 -58.79
C GLY A 75 -23.59 -6.79 -58.32
N GLY A 76 -24.59 -7.55 -57.83
CA GLY A 76 -24.45 -9.02 -57.69
C GLY A 76 -24.82 -9.70 -56.35
N LEU A 77 -26.09 -9.61 -55.96
CA LEU A 77 -26.91 -10.69 -55.38
C LEU A 77 -26.28 -11.79 -54.46
N ASN A 78 -26.69 -11.74 -53.19
CA ASN A 78 -27.45 -12.80 -52.48
C ASN A 78 -27.09 -14.29 -52.66
N ARG A 79 -26.85 -14.98 -51.52
CA ARG A 79 -27.50 -16.27 -51.20
C ARG A 79 -27.43 -16.64 -49.70
N PHE A 80 -28.59 -16.93 -49.11
CA PHE A 80 -28.86 -17.51 -47.78
C PHE A 80 -28.28 -16.81 -46.52
N GLY A 81 -28.98 -16.72 -45.39
CA GLY A 81 -30.38 -17.07 -45.09
C GLY A 81 -30.54 -18.02 -43.89
N GLN A 82 -31.16 -17.52 -42.82
CA GLN A 82 -31.63 -18.24 -41.62
C GLN A 82 -30.58 -18.93 -40.72
N LEU A 83 -30.31 -18.32 -39.56
CA LEU A 83 -30.58 -18.95 -38.25
C LEU A 83 -30.80 -17.88 -37.17
N ASN A 84 -31.32 -18.27 -36.00
CA ASN A 84 -32.13 -17.39 -35.16
C ASN A 84 -31.44 -16.84 -33.90
N ARG A 85 -31.99 -15.73 -33.40
CA ARG A 85 -31.91 -15.14 -32.04
C ARG A 85 -30.88 -15.71 -31.04
N ALA A 86 -29.87 -14.91 -30.72
CA ALA A 86 -29.35 -14.79 -29.36
C ALA A 86 -28.80 -13.36 -29.15
N GLY A 87 -29.24 -12.67 -28.09
CA GLY A 87 -28.68 -11.37 -27.68
C GLY A 87 -27.63 -11.58 -26.58
N CYS A 88 -26.40 -11.10 -26.78
CA CYS A 88 -25.37 -11.16 -25.74
C CYS A 88 -24.34 -10.03 -25.91
N SER A 89 -24.04 -9.32 -24.82
CA SER A 89 -23.21 -8.11 -24.78
C SER A 89 -21.71 -8.39 -24.58
N LEU A 90 -21.06 -9.07 -25.54
CA LEU A 90 -19.65 -9.50 -25.44
C LEU A 90 -18.71 -8.92 -26.54
N VAL A 91 -18.71 -7.59 -26.71
CA VAL A 91 -17.79 -6.87 -27.62
C VAL A 91 -16.46 -6.46 -26.94
N VAL A 92 -16.31 -6.71 -25.63
CA VAL A 92 -15.09 -6.36 -24.86
C VAL A 92 -14.03 -7.49 -24.84
N PRO A 93 -14.36 -8.79 -24.65
CA PRO A 93 -13.34 -9.86 -24.66
C PRO A 93 -12.75 -10.14 -26.06
N SER A 94 -13.52 -9.86 -27.11
CA SER A 94 -13.24 -10.28 -28.48
C SER A 94 -12.09 -9.54 -29.17
N ARG A 95 -11.57 -8.44 -28.60
CA ARG A 95 -10.35 -7.77 -29.09
C ARG A 95 -9.04 -8.43 -28.63
N GLN A 96 -8.98 -9.05 -27.44
CA GLN A 96 -7.75 -9.69 -26.95
C GLN A 96 -7.48 -11.07 -27.58
N LEU A 97 -8.54 -11.84 -27.86
CA LEU A 97 -8.41 -13.17 -28.46
C LEU A 97 -7.95 -13.16 -29.93
N ARG A 98 -8.36 -12.17 -30.74
CA ARG A 98 -7.84 -12.01 -32.12
C ARG A 98 -6.34 -11.66 -32.15
N ALA A 99 -5.86 -10.85 -31.21
CA ALA A 99 -4.47 -10.41 -31.16
C ALA A 99 -3.48 -11.58 -30.97
N ARG A 100 -3.80 -12.55 -30.10
CA ARG A 100 -2.96 -13.75 -29.89
C ARG A 100 -2.88 -14.66 -31.12
N TRP A 101 -3.99 -14.87 -31.84
CA TRP A 101 -4.00 -15.76 -33.01
C TRP A 101 -3.29 -15.17 -34.23
N GLN A 102 -3.38 -13.86 -34.47
CA GLN A 102 -2.72 -13.24 -35.63
C GLN A 102 -1.19 -13.15 -35.49
N GLN A 103 -0.64 -13.00 -34.28
CA GLN A 103 0.82 -12.98 -34.07
C GLN A 103 1.49 -14.33 -34.36
N GLY A 104 0.83 -15.45 -34.09
CA GLY A 104 1.37 -16.78 -34.41
C GLY A 104 1.47 -17.01 -35.91
N PHE A 105 0.38 -16.74 -36.64
CA PHE A 105 0.25 -17.07 -38.06
C PHE A 105 1.30 -16.39 -38.96
N PHE A 106 1.52 -15.08 -38.80
CA PHE A 106 2.51 -14.36 -39.61
C PHE A 106 3.97 -14.73 -39.27
N LYS A 107 4.25 -15.06 -38.00
CA LYS A 107 5.60 -15.46 -37.56
C LYS A 107 5.95 -16.86 -38.05
N ASP A 108 4.98 -17.77 -38.05
CA ASP A 108 5.09 -19.11 -38.66
C ASP A 108 5.27 -19.02 -40.19
N LEU A 109 4.51 -18.15 -40.88
CA LEU A 109 4.70 -17.89 -42.32
C LEU A 109 6.12 -17.41 -42.65
N TYR A 110 6.67 -16.48 -41.87
CA TYR A 110 8.04 -15.97 -42.03
C TYR A 110 9.06 -17.11 -41.89
N HIS A 111 8.97 -17.89 -40.81
CA HIS A 111 9.92 -18.99 -40.57
C HIS A 111 9.80 -20.11 -41.62
N ARG A 112 8.60 -20.51 -42.02
CA ARG A 112 8.40 -21.54 -43.05
C ARG A 112 8.99 -21.14 -44.40
N ARG A 113 8.88 -19.86 -44.81
CA ARG A 113 9.41 -19.39 -46.09
C ARG A 113 10.94 -19.31 -46.10
N VAL A 114 11.55 -18.87 -45.00
CA VAL A 114 13.01 -18.88 -44.81
C VAL A 114 13.56 -20.31 -44.75
N ILE A 115 12.86 -21.24 -44.09
CA ILE A 115 13.22 -22.69 -44.07
C ILE A 115 13.09 -23.32 -45.47
N ALA A 116 12.15 -22.83 -46.30
CA ALA A 116 11.99 -23.23 -47.69
C ALA A 116 12.92 -22.48 -48.68
N GLY A 117 13.89 -21.69 -48.19
CA GLY A 117 14.89 -21.01 -49.02
C GLY A 117 14.37 -19.83 -49.86
N GLY A 118 13.14 -19.36 -49.62
CA GLY A 118 12.55 -18.24 -50.35
C GLY A 118 12.66 -16.91 -49.60
N GLU A 119 12.93 -15.81 -50.31
CA GLU A 119 13.01 -14.49 -49.72
C GLU A 119 11.69 -14.06 -49.03
N PRO A 120 11.77 -13.40 -47.84
CA PRO A 120 10.59 -12.92 -47.14
C PRO A 120 10.08 -11.62 -47.76
N LEU A 121 8.78 -11.56 -48.07
CA LEU A 121 8.10 -10.37 -48.64
C LEU A 121 8.12 -9.12 -47.73
N VAL A 122 8.60 -9.23 -46.49
CA VAL A 122 8.67 -8.13 -45.52
C VAL A 122 9.94 -8.29 -44.69
N HIS A 123 10.77 -7.23 -44.64
CA HIS A 123 12.01 -7.24 -43.86
C HIS A 123 11.74 -7.23 -42.36
N ARG A 124 12.61 -7.86 -41.56
CA ARG A 124 12.41 -8.07 -40.11
C ARG A 124 12.28 -6.76 -39.29
N SER A 125 12.74 -5.64 -39.83
CA SER A 125 12.62 -4.29 -39.22
C SER A 125 11.32 -3.55 -39.57
N ALA A 126 10.49 -4.07 -40.48
CA ALA A 126 9.24 -3.42 -40.90
C ALA A 126 8.03 -3.73 -39.99
N LEU A 127 8.25 -4.44 -38.88
CA LEU A 127 7.29 -4.56 -37.79
C LEU A 127 7.51 -3.39 -36.80
N PRO A 128 6.56 -2.46 -36.63
CA PRO A 128 6.76 -1.31 -35.76
C PRO A 128 6.79 -1.72 -34.28
N ASN A 129 7.91 -1.43 -33.61
CA ASN A 129 7.99 -1.42 -32.15
C ASN A 129 7.15 -0.25 -31.63
N TRP A 130 5.88 -0.51 -31.29
CA TRP A 130 4.93 0.53 -30.92
C TRP A 130 5.10 0.99 -29.45
N SER A 131 6.19 1.70 -29.16
CA SER A 131 6.27 2.59 -27.99
C SER A 131 5.45 3.85 -28.28
N SER A 132 4.22 3.94 -27.75
CA SER A 132 3.29 5.04 -28.06
C SER A 132 3.57 6.32 -27.25
N THR A 133 4.80 6.83 -27.32
CA THR A 133 5.12 8.23 -27.03
C THR A 133 5.26 8.99 -28.33
N ARG A 134 4.27 9.82 -28.69
CA ARG A 134 4.50 10.94 -29.60
C ARG A 134 3.51 12.07 -29.38
N SER A 135 4.05 13.22 -29.01
CA SER A 135 3.35 14.49 -28.90
C SER A 135 3.08 15.08 -30.28
N HIS A 136 1.99 15.85 -30.38
CA HIS A 136 1.71 16.89 -31.38
C HIS A 136 1.78 16.54 -32.88
N HIS A 137 0.67 16.80 -33.59
CA HIS A 137 0.59 17.98 -34.45
C HIS A 137 -0.87 18.40 -34.67
N CYS A 138 -1.07 19.70 -34.89
CA CYS A 138 -2.29 20.41 -35.31
C CYS A 138 -3.65 19.70 -35.22
N ALA A 139 -4.40 20.02 -34.16
CA ALA A 139 -5.82 20.35 -34.30
C ALA A 139 -5.99 21.82 -33.91
N LEU A 140 -6.47 22.65 -34.84
CA LEU A 140 -6.92 24.01 -34.54
C LEU A 140 -8.25 23.90 -33.79
N LEU A 141 -8.19 23.87 -32.46
CA LEU A 141 -9.37 24.12 -31.64
C LEU A 141 -9.65 25.64 -31.69
N PRO A 142 -10.93 26.06 -31.76
CA PRO A 142 -11.29 27.47 -31.68
C PRO A 142 -10.87 28.07 -30.33
N GLU A 143 -10.97 29.40 -30.25
CA GLU A 143 -10.44 30.21 -29.15
C GLU A 143 -10.79 29.64 -27.77
N LYS A 144 -9.80 29.67 -26.86
CA LYS A 144 -10.00 29.31 -25.46
C LYS A 144 -10.83 30.38 -24.76
N GLU A 145 -12.15 30.33 -24.94
CA GLU A 145 -13.05 30.72 -23.85
C GLU A 145 -12.59 30.03 -22.56
N SER A 146 -12.65 30.75 -21.44
CA SER A 146 -12.07 30.28 -20.20
C SER A 146 -12.71 28.96 -19.75
N ALA A 147 -11.93 27.87 -19.78
CA ALA A 147 -12.25 26.63 -19.09
C ALA A 147 -12.14 26.83 -17.57
N GLY A 148 -13.06 27.63 -17.02
CA GLY A 148 -13.05 28.17 -15.67
C GLY A 148 -12.87 27.08 -14.63
N GLN A 149 -11.86 27.22 -13.78
CA GLN A 149 -11.47 26.19 -12.84
C GLN A 149 -12.50 26.08 -11.72
N LYS A 150 -13.25 24.97 -11.71
CA LYS A 150 -14.46 24.74 -10.88
C LYS A 150 -14.23 24.58 -9.36
N TRP A 151 -13.12 25.10 -8.83
CA TRP A 151 -12.81 25.05 -7.40
C TRP A 151 -13.26 26.35 -6.72
N PRO A 152 -13.97 26.26 -5.57
CA PRO A 152 -14.48 27.44 -4.88
C PRO A 152 -13.33 28.27 -4.30
N VAL A 153 -13.56 29.58 -4.24
CA VAL A 153 -12.71 30.53 -3.51
C VAL A 153 -12.96 30.35 -2.01
N LEU A 154 -11.90 30.42 -1.21
CA LEU A 154 -12.01 30.60 0.24
C LEU A 154 -12.29 32.08 0.52
N GLU A 155 -13.55 32.41 0.77
CA GLU A 155 -13.95 33.73 1.29
C GLU A 155 -13.39 33.91 2.71
N SER A 156 -12.44 34.83 2.85
CA SER A 156 -11.88 35.19 4.17
C SER A 156 -12.92 35.89 5.05
N LYS A 157 -12.92 35.57 6.34
CA LYS A 157 -13.78 36.17 7.37
C LYS A 157 -13.01 37.04 8.36
N VAL A 158 -11.76 37.36 8.04
CA VAL A 158 -10.83 38.08 8.92
C VAL A 158 -11.11 39.58 8.82
N ASP A 159 -11.53 40.18 9.92
CA ASP A 159 -11.55 41.64 10.07
C ASP A 159 -10.13 42.14 10.36
N VAL A 160 -9.46 42.63 9.30
CA VAL A 160 -8.11 43.22 9.35
C VAL A 160 -8.07 44.54 10.14
N ASP A 161 -9.22 45.20 10.35
CA ASP A 161 -9.32 46.41 11.13
C ASP A 161 -9.54 46.15 12.63
N SER A 162 -9.87 44.90 13.01
CA SER A 162 -10.12 44.51 14.40
C SER A 162 -8.91 44.70 15.32
N ALA A 163 -9.20 44.99 16.60
CA ALA A 163 -8.17 45.13 17.62
C ALA A 163 -7.40 43.82 17.88
N GLU A 164 -8.03 42.66 17.69
CA GLU A 164 -7.38 41.36 17.83
C GLU A 164 -6.39 41.09 16.68
N PHE A 165 -6.79 41.33 15.43
CA PHE A 165 -5.90 41.20 14.28
C PHE A 165 -4.69 42.13 14.41
N LYS A 166 -4.90 43.39 14.81
CA LYS A 166 -3.82 44.38 15.00
C LYS A 166 -2.88 44.02 16.15
N ALA A 167 -3.37 43.40 17.22
CA ALA A 167 -2.54 42.88 18.31
C ALA A 167 -1.71 41.66 17.85
N ASN A 168 -2.36 40.65 17.29
CA ASN A 168 -1.71 39.46 16.74
C ASN A 168 -0.63 39.83 15.70
N ALA A 169 -0.92 40.83 14.85
CA ALA A 169 0.00 41.28 13.80
C ALA A 169 1.27 41.89 14.38
N LYS A 170 1.13 42.80 15.35
CA LYS A 170 2.25 43.41 16.08
C LYS A 170 3.09 42.37 16.83
N ASP A 171 2.45 41.40 17.47
CA ASP A 171 3.15 40.35 18.21
C ASP A 171 3.92 39.41 17.26
N MET A 172 3.39 39.13 16.07
CA MET A 172 4.11 38.39 15.02
C MET A 172 5.27 39.21 14.43
N GLU A 173 5.04 40.49 14.14
CA GLU A 173 6.06 41.40 13.61
C GLU A 173 7.28 41.48 14.54
N ALA A 174 7.05 41.57 15.86
CA ALA A 174 8.12 41.57 16.86
C ALA A 174 8.99 40.30 16.83
N VAL A 175 8.41 39.10 16.64
CA VAL A 175 9.20 37.86 16.54
C VAL A 175 9.80 37.64 15.14
N VAL A 176 9.28 38.29 14.10
CA VAL A 176 9.91 38.32 12.77
C VAL A 176 11.11 39.28 12.76
N ASP A 177 11.04 40.42 13.45
CA ASP A 177 12.16 41.36 13.54
C ASP A 177 13.29 40.86 14.46
N ASP A 178 12.99 40.09 15.49
CA ASP A 178 14.00 39.29 16.21
C ASP A 178 14.62 38.22 15.30
N LEU A 179 13.83 37.46 14.54
CA LEU A 179 14.33 36.49 13.56
C LEU A 179 15.25 37.15 12.52
N ARG A 180 14.87 38.31 11.98
CA ARG A 180 15.69 39.12 11.07
C ARG A 180 17.00 39.53 11.71
N THR A 181 16.95 40.13 12.91
CA THR A 181 18.14 40.55 13.68
C THR A 181 19.11 39.38 13.92
N VAL A 182 18.58 38.20 14.27
CA VAL A 182 19.37 36.98 14.49
C VAL A 182 19.93 36.42 13.17
N VAL A 183 19.15 36.40 12.10
CA VAL A 183 19.59 35.94 10.77
C VAL A 183 20.62 36.88 10.18
N ASP A 184 20.46 38.20 10.27
CA ASP A 184 21.44 39.19 9.82
C ASP A 184 22.76 39.04 10.58
N GLY A 185 22.73 38.80 11.89
CA GLY A 185 23.91 38.45 12.68
C GLY A 185 24.63 37.18 12.20
N VAL A 186 23.90 36.23 11.61
CA VAL A 186 24.44 34.99 11.03
C VAL A 186 24.89 35.17 9.57
N VAL A 187 24.17 35.96 8.77
CA VAL A 187 24.51 36.30 7.38
C VAL A 187 25.78 37.14 7.31
N ASN A 188 26.01 37.98 8.32
CA ASN A 188 27.27 38.71 8.52
C ASN A 188 28.46 37.80 8.90
N GLY A 189 28.24 36.50 9.17
CA GLY A 189 29.29 35.49 9.21
C GLY A 189 30.21 35.59 10.43
N ALA A 190 31.50 35.28 10.24
CA ALA A 190 32.49 35.39 11.30
C ALA A 190 32.96 36.83 11.56
N GLU A 191 33.72 37.00 12.63
CA GLU A 191 34.33 38.27 13.05
C GLU A 191 34.96 39.06 11.88
N PRO A 192 34.84 40.41 11.83
CA PRO A 192 35.36 41.22 10.72
C PRO A 192 36.83 40.96 10.38
N VAL A 193 37.66 40.70 11.39
CA VAL A 193 39.10 40.39 11.24
C VAL A 193 39.35 39.05 10.50
N ALA A 194 38.40 38.12 10.52
CA ALA A 194 38.44 36.91 9.71
C ALA A 194 38.01 37.18 8.26
N ARG A 195 36.92 37.94 8.06
CA ARG A 195 36.43 38.36 6.73
C ARG A 195 37.48 39.17 5.97
N GLU A 196 38.06 40.19 6.59
CA GLU A 196 39.14 40.98 6.02
C GLU A 196 40.34 40.13 5.61
N ARG A 197 40.76 39.18 6.46
CA ARG A 197 41.91 38.30 6.21
C ARG A 197 41.67 37.34 5.05
N HIS A 198 40.43 36.97 4.80
CA HIS A 198 40.01 36.18 3.64
C HIS A 198 40.04 37.01 2.36
N ILE A 199 39.45 38.21 2.38
CA ILE A 199 39.45 39.15 1.24
C ILE A 199 40.88 39.58 0.88
N LYS A 200 41.74 39.85 1.87
CA LYS A 200 43.17 40.17 1.70
C LYS A 200 44.00 39.04 1.07
N ARG A 201 43.44 37.84 0.90
CA ARG A 201 44.04 36.72 0.12
C ARG A 201 43.52 36.63 -1.32
N GLY A 202 42.72 37.60 -1.78
CA GLY A 202 42.14 37.60 -3.13
C GLY A 202 41.01 36.58 -3.31
N LYS A 203 40.32 36.21 -2.22
CA LYS A 203 39.26 35.20 -2.19
C LYS A 203 37.89 35.84 -1.94
N LEU A 204 36.86 35.37 -2.65
CA LEU A 204 35.47 35.74 -2.42
C LEU A 204 34.93 35.07 -1.14
N LEU A 205 34.01 35.69 -0.41
CA LEU A 205 33.36 35.06 0.75
C LEU A 205 32.38 33.97 0.29
N ALA A 206 31.98 33.08 1.20
CA ALA A 206 31.13 31.94 0.85
C ALA A 206 29.77 32.35 0.25
N ARG A 207 29.19 33.48 0.67
CA ARG A 207 27.93 34.01 0.12
C ARG A 207 28.13 34.64 -1.26
N ASP A 208 29.14 35.50 -1.42
CA ASP A 208 29.51 36.11 -2.71
C ASP A 208 29.79 35.03 -3.79
N ARG A 209 30.40 33.90 -3.39
CA ARG A 209 30.62 32.74 -4.27
C ARG A 209 29.34 32.03 -4.69
N VAL A 210 28.32 31.97 -3.84
CA VAL A 210 26.99 31.43 -4.18
C VAL A 210 26.26 32.41 -5.12
N GLU A 211 26.29 33.71 -4.82
CA GLU A 211 25.67 34.75 -5.63
C GLU A 211 26.27 34.83 -7.04
N ALA A 212 27.60 34.75 -7.17
CA ALA A 212 28.30 34.71 -8.45
C ALA A 212 28.20 33.35 -9.19
N LEU A 213 27.67 32.30 -8.55
CA LEU A 213 27.44 30.99 -9.16
C LEU A 213 26.03 30.86 -9.76
N ILE A 214 25.01 31.39 -9.07
CA ILE A 214 23.61 31.29 -9.50
C ILE A 214 23.29 32.18 -10.71
N ASP A 215 22.20 31.88 -11.39
CA ASP A 215 21.70 32.69 -12.51
C ASP A 215 21.11 34.01 -11.99
N PRO A 216 21.51 35.18 -12.56
CA PRO A 216 21.00 36.48 -12.13
C PRO A 216 19.47 36.57 -12.12
N GLY A 217 18.91 37.12 -11.04
CA GLY A 217 17.47 37.23 -10.84
C GLY A 217 16.76 35.93 -10.42
N THR A 218 17.47 34.81 -10.29
CA THR A 218 16.88 33.56 -9.76
C THR A 218 16.99 33.48 -8.23
N PRO A 219 16.01 32.86 -7.54
CA PRO A 219 16.03 32.77 -6.09
C PRO A 219 16.99 31.69 -5.57
N PHE A 220 17.65 31.98 -4.45
CA PHE A 220 18.38 30.99 -3.65
C PHE A 220 17.55 30.61 -2.42
N LEU A 221 17.21 29.32 -2.29
CA LEU A 221 16.55 28.75 -1.12
C LEU A 221 17.62 28.20 -0.16
N GLU A 222 18.09 29.03 0.77
CA GLU A 222 19.06 28.63 1.79
C GLU A 222 18.43 27.67 2.82
N PHE A 223 19.21 26.70 3.30
CA PHE A 223 18.83 25.74 4.32
C PHE A 223 19.49 26.05 5.66
N SER A 224 18.71 25.93 6.74
CA SER A 224 19.19 25.86 8.12
C SER A 224 20.15 27.00 8.45
N GLN A 225 19.73 28.24 8.19
CA GLN A 225 20.52 29.45 8.48
C GLN A 225 20.97 29.47 9.95
N LEU A 226 20.08 29.13 10.89
CA LEU A 226 20.37 29.15 12.32
C LEU A 226 21.19 27.94 12.83
N ALA A 227 21.68 27.06 11.94
CA ALA A 227 22.49 25.90 12.34
C ALA A 227 23.66 26.30 13.26
N GLY A 228 23.82 25.60 14.39
CA GLY A 228 24.86 25.91 15.37
C GLY A 228 24.61 27.12 16.29
N TYR A 229 23.55 27.90 16.07
CA TYR A 229 23.22 29.07 16.90
C TYR A 229 23.09 28.70 18.38
N LYS A 230 23.96 29.30 19.21
CA LYS A 230 24.08 29.03 20.67
C LYS A 230 24.20 27.53 21.03
N LEU A 231 24.74 26.71 20.13
CA LEU A 231 24.85 25.26 20.31
C LEU A 231 26.11 24.81 21.08
N TYR A 232 27.20 25.58 20.98
CA TYR A 232 28.52 25.19 21.49
C TYR A 232 29.02 26.09 22.64
N GLY A 233 28.11 26.58 23.47
CA GLY A 233 28.43 27.57 24.51
C GLY A 233 28.90 28.89 23.88
N ASP A 234 30.05 29.38 24.32
CA ASP A 234 30.65 30.64 23.85
C ASP A 234 31.27 30.52 22.43
N GLU A 235 31.40 29.32 21.88
CA GLU A 235 31.87 29.12 20.51
C GLU A 235 30.77 29.47 19.49
N ASN A 236 30.79 30.72 18.99
CA ASN A 236 29.97 31.10 17.84
C ASN A 236 30.42 30.37 16.56
N VAL A 237 29.48 29.70 15.89
CA VAL A 237 29.66 28.96 14.63
C VAL A 237 28.45 29.25 13.71
N PRO A 238 28.34 30.48 13.15
CA PRO A 238 27.15 30.90 12.40
C PRO A 238 26.94 30.03 11.16
N ALA A 239 25.66 29.73 10.87
CA ALA A 239 25.24 28.79 9.83
C ALA A 239 25.89 27.39 9.88
N GLY A 240 26.52 27.03 10.99
CA GLY A 240 27.32 25.81 11.13
C GLY A 240 28.64 25.86 10.34
N GLY A 241 29.12 27.02 9.91
CA GLY A 241 30.32 27.17 9.08
C GLY A 241 30.15 26.70 7.63
N ILE A 242 28.91 26.49 7.18
CA ILE A 242 28.60 26.01 5.82
C ILE A 242 27.28 26.60 5.33
N ILE A 243 27.31 27.24 4.16
CA ILE A 243 26.12 27.73 3.45
C ILE A 243 25.62 26.59 2.57
N THR A 244 24.35 26.22 2.70
CA THR A 244 23.74 25.18 1.87
C THR A 244 22.37 25.65 1.37
N GLY A 245 21.97 25.24 0.17
CA GLY A 245 20.69 25.65 -0.39
C GLY A 245 20.46 25.14 -1.81
N ILE A 246 19.35 25.53 -2.43
CA ILE A 246 19.10 25.34 -3.87
C ILE A 246 19.17 26.68 -4.58
N GLY A 247 19.94 26.73 -5.66
CA GLY A 247 19.94 27.84 -6.63
C GLY A 247 19.77 27.31 -8.05
N THR A 248 19.40 28.20 -8.97
CA THR A 248 19.42 27.88 -10.41
C THR A 248 20.80 28.22 -10.95
N VAL A 249 21.42 27.29 -11.68
CA VAL A 249 22.75 27.44 -12.30
C VAL A 249 22.62 26.97 -13.74
N SER A 250 22.93 27.83 -14.71
CA SER A 250 22.81 27.52 -16.15
C SER A 250 21.42 26.95 -16.53
N GLY A 251 20.36 27.49 -15.94
CA GLY A 251 18.97 27.07 -16.17
C GLY A 251 18.54 25.77 -15.47
N ARG A 252 19.37 25.21 -14.57
CA ARG A 252 19.10 23.96 -13.83
C ARG A 252 19.12 24.17 -12.32
N GLN A 253 18.19 23.56 -11.58
CA GLN A 253 18.21 23.62 -10.11
C GLN A 253 19.31 22.69 -9.55
N CYS A 254 20.23 23.25 -8.77
CA CYS A 254 21.35 22.53 -8.15
C CYS A 254 21.36 22.75 -6.64
N VAL A 255 21.78 21.74 -5.87
CA VAL A 255 22.10 21.89 -4.45
C VAL A 255 23.53 22.40 -4.33
N ILE A 256 23.68 23.58 -3.73
CA ILE A 256 24.97 24.24 -3.54
C ILE A 256 25.39 24.05 -2.07
N VAL A 257 26.66 23.73 -1.85
CA VAL A 257 27.26 23.47 -0.53
C VAL A 257 28.60 24.21 -0.46
N ALA A 258 28.64 25.35 0.22
CA ALA A 258 29.81 26.22 0.29
C ALA A 258 30.36 26.33 1.72
N ASN A 259 31.63 25.99 1.93
CA ASN A 259 32.28 26.16 3.23
C ASN A 259 32.61 27.63 3.50
N ASP A 260 32.30 28.12 4.70
CA ASP A 260 32.71 29.45 5.15
C ASP A 260 34.04 29.37 5.90
N ALA A 261 35.13 29.58 5.16
CA ALA A 261 36.49 29.61 5.70
C ALA A 261 36.73 30.72 6.74
N THR A 262 35.85 31.73 6.84
CA THR A 262 35.94 32.74 7.90
C THR A 262 35.49 32.18 9.25
N VAL A 263 34.51 31.26 9.26
CA VAL A 263 33.98 30.61 10.47
C VAL A 263 34.94 29.51 10.92
N LYS A 264 35.76 29.82 11.93
CA LYS A 264 36.70 28.87 12.56
C LYS A 264 37.59 28.13 11.53
N GLY A 265 37.99 28.81 10.46
CA GLY A 265 38.79 28.24 9.36
C GLY A 265 38.02 27.28 8.44
N GLY A 266 36.68 27.35 8.39
CA GLY A 266 35.83 26.41 7.66
C GLY A 266 35.87 25.00 8.24
N SER A 267 36.20 24.86 9.52
CA SER A 267 36.33 23.55 10.17
C SER A 267 34.97 22.91 10.45
N TYR A 268 34.87 21.59 10.21
CA TYR A 268 33.63 20.84 10.43
C TYR A 268 33.41 20.59 11.93
N TYR A 269 32.37 21.20 12.48
CA TYR A 269 31.75 20.84 13.76
C TYR A 269 30.70 19.74 13.52
N PRO A 270 30.20 19.04 14.56
CA PRO A 270 29.15 18.02 14.39
C PRO A 270 27.91 18.53 13.63
N ILE A 271 27.52 19.80 13.83
CA ILE A 271 26.40 20.42 13.11
C ILE A 271 26.73 20.71 11.63
N THR A 272 28.00 21.00 11.30
CA THR A 272 28.47 21.17 9.92
C THR A 272 28.32 19.88 9.15
N VAL A 273 28.71 18.75 9.76
CA VAL A 273 28.51 17.40 9.18
C VAL A 273 27.02 17.16 8.95
N LYS A 274 26.18 17.36 9.97
CA LYS A 274 24.73 17.18 9.88
C LYS A 274 24.09 18.04 8.78
N LYS A 275 24.55 19.28 8.60
CA LYS A 275 24.07 20.21 7.56
C LYS A 275 24.52 19.82 6.15
N HIS A 276 25.76 19.39 5.99
CA HIS A 276 26.25 18.82 4.73
C HIS A 276 25.45 17.57 4.35
N LEU A 277 25.27 16.62 5.28
CA LEU A 277 24.48 15.40 5.05
C LEU A 277 23.00 15.68 4.77
N ARG A 278 22.40 16.72 5.38
CA ARG A 278 21.02 17.12 5.04
C ARG A 278 20.94 17.70 3.62
N ALA A 279 21.90 18.52 3.18
CA ALA A 279 21.95 19.01 1.81
C ALA A 279 22.06 17.87 0.79
N GLN A 280 22.94 16.88 1.03
CA GLN A 280 23.03 15.67 0.19
C GLN A 280 21.75 14.82 0.23
N LYS A 281 21.08 14.71 1.40
CA LYS A 281 19.78 14.05 1.49
C LYS A 281 18.75 14.75 0.59
N ILE A 282 18.69 16.09 0.62
CA ILE A 282 17.83 16.90 -0.26
C ILE A 282 18.20 16.68 -1.74
N ALA A 283 19.48 16.63 -2.09
CA ALA A 283 19.93 16.38 -3.47
C ALA A 283 19.45 15.02 -4.00
N ARG A 284 19.72 13.93 -3.27
CA ARG A 284 19.25 12.57 -3.61
C ARG A 284 17.73 12.47 -3.63
N GLU A 285 17.06 13.05 -2.63
CA GLU A 285 15.59 12.97 -2.50
C GLU A 285 14.86 13.69 -3.63
N ASN A 286 15.45 14.74 -4.21
CA ASN A 286 14.81 15.57 -5.23
C ASN A 286 15.47 15.46 -6.63
N ASN A 287 16.51 14.65 -6.78
CA ASN A 287 17.24 14.42 -8.05
C ASN A 287 17.92 15.71 -8.60
N LEU A 288 18.67 16.39 -7.75
CA LEU A 288 19.34 17.66 -8.06
C LEU A 288 20.87 17.48 -8.05
N PRO A 289 21.63 17.98 -9.05
CA PRO A 289 23.09 17.95 -9.02
C PRO A 289 23.66 18.69 -7.80
N CYS A 290 24.81 18.23 -7.31
CA CYS A 290 25.53 18.84 -6.19
C CYS A 290 26.69 19.72 -6.69
N ILE A 291 26.85 20.92 -6.13
CA ILE A 291 28.02 21.78 -6.34
C ILE A 291 28.65 22.08 -4.98
N TYR A 292 29.86 21.56 -4.76
CA TYR A 292 30.63 21.71 -3.53
C TYR A 292 31.69 22.81 -3.70
N LEU A 293 31.52 23.96 -3.05
CA LEU A 293 32.51 25.04 -3.01
C LEU A 293 33.39 24.84 -1.76
N VAL A 294 34.51 24.14 -1.96
CA VAL A 294 35.34 23.55 -0.90
C VAL A 294 36.42 24.52 -0.45
N ASP A 295 36.40 24.85 0.84
CA ASP A 295 37.34 25.78 1.50
C ASP A 295 37.35 25.50 3.02
N SER A 296 38.06 24.44 3.44
CA SER A 296 37.96 23.89 4.80
C SER A 296 39.31 23.47 5.39
N GLY A 297 39.56 23.93 6.63
CA GLY A 297 40.68 23.51 7.46
C GLY A 297 40.60 22.07 8.01
N GLY A 298 39.55 21.30 7.70
CA GLY A 298 39.35 19.93 8.19
C GLY A 298 38.32 19.83 9.32
N ALA A 299 38.49 18.88 10.24
CA ALA A 299 37.56 18.64 11.35
C ALA A 299 37.89 19.48 12.61
N ASN A 300 36.88 19.81 13.42
CA ASN A 300 37.07 20.38 14.76
C ASN A 300 37.64 19.30 15.70
N LEU A 301 38.96 19.16 15.74
CA LEU A 301 39.68 18.09 16.47
C LEU A 301 39.21 17.85 17.92
N PRO A 302 38.90 18.86 18.76
CA PRO A 302 38.39 18.64 20.12
C PRO A 302 37.07 17.85 20.19
N ARG A 303 36.30 17.80 19.10
CA ARG A 303 35.00 17.12 18.99
C ARG A 303 35.04 15.93 18.01
N GLN A 304 36.23 15.40 17.70
CA GLN A 304 36.41 14.40 16.63
C GLN A 304 35.52 13.16 16.76
N ALA A 305 35.18 12.73 17.98
CA ALA A 305 34.29 11.60 18.23
C ALA A 305 32.90 11.82 17.58
N ASP A 306 32.34 13.01 17.74
CA ASP A 306 31.05 13.48 17.20
C ASP A 306 31.14 13.90 15.71
N ILE A 307 32.29 13.67 15.06
CA ILE A 307 32.58 14.10 13.68
C ILE A 307 33.06 12.93 12.82
N PHE A 308 33.71 11.91 13.36
CA PHE A 308 34.42 10.90 12.56
C PHE A 308 33.70 9.55 12.42
N ALA A 309 33.37 8.89 13.53
CA ALA A 309 33.25 7.43 13.54
C ALA A 309 31.88 6.79 13.18
N ASP A 310 30.74 7.47 13.40
CA ASP A 310 29.41 6.87 13.23
C ASP A 310 28.89 6.89 11.77
N SER A 311 27.90 6.04 11.50
CA SER A 311 27.07 5.97 10.31
C SER A 311 26.60 7.30 9.72
N ASN A 312 26.42 8.35 10.54
CA ASN A 312 26.02 9.70 10.11
C ASN A 312 27.09 10.77 10.39
N HIS A 313 28.35 10.37 10.55
CA HIS A 313 29.50 11.25 10.69
C HIS A 313 30.19 11.53 9.34
N PHE A 314 31.33 12.22 9.32
CA PHE A 314 31.94 12.85 8.14
C PHE A 314 32.17 11.88 6.97
N GLY A 315 32.53 10.62 7.24
CA GLY A 315 32.68 9.58 6.21
C GLY A 315 31.42 9.30 5.37
N ARG A 316 30.23 9.63 5.90
CA ARG A 316 28.95 9.48 5.19
C ARG A 316 28.81 10.44 4.01
N ILE A 317 29.57 11.54 3.99
CA ILE A 317 29.61 12.50 2.87
C ILE A 317 30.11 11.80 1.59
N PHE A 318 31.20 11.04 1.69
CA PHE A 318 31.83 10.36 0.56
C PHE A 318 31.00 9.17 0.06
N TYR A 319 30.42 8.40 0.98
CA TYR A 319 29.43 7.36 0.65
C TYR A 319 28.26 7.96 -0.15
N ASN A 320 27.76 9.12 0.27
CA ASN A 320 26.68 9.81 -0.43
C ASN A 320 27.11 10.31 -1.82
N GLN A 321 28.30 10.92 -1.97
CA GLN A 321 28.80 11.35 -3.28
C GLN A 321 28.88 10.18 -4.26
N ALA A 322 29.58 9.10 -3.90
CA ALA A 322 29.78 7.94 -4.77
C ALA A 322 28.46 7.27 -5.17
N THR A 323 27.51 7.15 -4.23
CA THR A 323 26.20 6.54 -4.55
C THR A 323 25.28 7.49 -5.32
N MET A 324 25.33 8.81 -5.11
CA MET A 324 24.58 9.78 -5.92
C MET A 324 25.13 9.85 -7.36
N SER A 325 26.45 9.81 -7.55
CA SER A 325 27.10 9.66 -8.86
C SER A 325 26.60 8.39 -9.56
N ALA A 326 26.60 7.24 -8.86
CA ALA A 326 26.06 5.97 -9.38
C ALA A 326 24.53 5.97 -9.61
N GLU A 327 23.76 6.81 -8.92
CA GLU A 327 22.34 7.09 -9.19
C GLU A 327 22.13 8.00 -10.43
N GLY A 328 23.20 8.55 -11.01
CA GLY A 328 23.14 9.49 -12.14
C GLY A 328 22.88 10.95 -11.73
N ILE A 329 23.20 11.32 -10.48
CA ILE A 329 23.07 12.67 -9.93
C ILE A 329 24.47 13.32 -9.88
N PRO A 330 24.80 14.28 -10.78
CA PRO A 330 26.16 14.78 -10.92
C PRO A 330 26.71 15.46 -9.66
N GLN A 331 27.96 15.17 -9.35
CA GLN A 331 28.74 15.70 -8.24
C GLN A 331 29.87 16.59 -8.79
N ILE A 332 29.81 17.90 -8.50
CA ILE A 332 30.77 18.89 -9.00
C ILE A 332 31.51 19.49 -7.81
N ALA A 333 32.84 19.50 -7.82
CA ALA A 333 33.63 20.16 -6.77
C ALA A 333 34.44 21.34 -7.30
N VAL A 334 34.56 22.37 -6.47
CA VAL A 334 35.31 23.59 -6.76
C VAL A 334 36.20 23.87 -5.54
N VAL A 335 37.48 23.57 -5.65
CA VAL A 335 38.47 23.71 -4.58
C VAL A 335 39.03 25.13 -4.59
N MET A 336 38.45 25.97 -3.74
CA MET A 336 38.69 27.41 -3.66
C MET A 336 39.50 27.76 -2.38
N GLY A 337 40.23 26.78 -1.84
CA GLY A 337 40.85 26.84 -0.53
C GLY A 337 41.49 25.53 -0.07
N SER A 338 41.74 25.44 1.23
CA SER A 338 42.26 24.23 1.87
C SER A 338 41.29 23.05 1.71
N CYS A 339 41.82 21.85 1.48
CA CYS A 339 41.08 20.60 1.35
C CYS A 339 41.92 19.44 1.95
N THR A 340 41.95 19.37 3.29
CA THR A 340 42.92 18.53 4.04
C THR A 340 42.31 17.26 4.63
N ALA A 341 43.14 16.23 4.79
CA ALA A 341 42.81 14.92 5.36
C ALA A 341 41.59 14.30 4.69
N GLY A 342 40.60 13.81 5.45
CA GLY A 342 39.37 13.25 4.87
C GLY A 342 38.63 14.23 3.95
N GLY A 343 38.80 15.54 4.11
CA GLY A 343 38.19 16.54 3.23
C GLY A 343 38.63 16.41 1.76
N ALA A 344 39.84 15.88 1.52
CA ALA A 344 40.38 15.63 0.19
C ALA A 344 39.53 14.69 -0.68
N TYR A 345 38.70 13.84 -0.06
CA TYR A 345 37.78 12.98 -0.80
C TYR A 345 36.56 13.71 -1.36
N VAL A 346 36.26 14.95 -0.95
CA VAL A 346 35.16 15.73 -1.57
C VAL A 346 35.46 16.03 -3.06
N PRO A 347 36.61 16.60 -3.45
CA PRO A 347 36.98 16.71 -4.87
C PRO A 347 37.40 15.38 -5.50
N ALA A 348 38.16 14.53 -4.81
CA ALA A 348 38.64 13.27 -5.38
C ALA A 348 37.54 12.20 -5.59
N MET A 349 36.31 12.47 -5.17
CA MET A 349 35.11 11.65 -5.43
C MET A 349 33.94 12.48 -5.99
N ALA A 350 34.25 13.63 -6.60
CA ALA A 350 33.34 14.32 -7.51
C ALA A 350 33.46 13.73 -8.92
N ASP A 351 32.43 13.87 -9.75
CA ASP A 351 32.48 13.45 -11.16
C ASP A 351 33.36 14.39 -11.99
N GLN A 352 33.44 15.66 -11.58
CA GLN A 352 34.31 16.69 -12.15
C GLN A 352 34.77 17.68 -11.07
N SER A 353 36.06 18.00 -11.07
CA SER A 353 36.74 18.81 -10.05
C SER A 353 37.51 19.99 -10.64
N ILE A 354 37.23 21.18 -10.13
CA ILE A 354 37.92 22.44 -10.43
C ILE A 354 38.83 22.82 -9.26
N ILE A 355 40.01 23.37 -9.52
CA ILE A 355 40.93 23.87 -8.47
C ILE A 355 41.48 25.27 -8.81
N VAL A 356 41.48 26.17 -7.83
CA VAL A 356 42.00 27.54 -7.98
C VAL A 356 43.50 27.58 -7.70
N ARG A 357 44.32 28.02 -8.66
CA ARG A 357 45.77 28.15 -8.51
C ARG A 357 46.17 29.01 -7.30
N LYS A 358 47.20 28.61 -6.55
CA LYS A 358 47.75 29.30 -5.36
C LYS A 358 46.78 29.52 -4.18
N ASN A 359 45.55 29.03 -4.28
CA ASN A 359 44.50 29.17 -3.27
C ASN A 359 43.92 27.80 -2.86
N GLY A 360 43.67 26.93 -3.84
CA GLY A 360 43.17 25.58 -3.67
C GLY A 360 44.28 24.58 -3.45
N THR A 361 44.21 23.80 -2.38
CA THR A 361 45.21 22.76 -2.06
C THR A 361 44.57 21.49 -1.51
N ILE A 362 44.89 20.31 -2.06
CA ILE A 362 44.33 19.01 -1.66
C ILE A 362 45.43 18.11 -1.11
N PHE A 363 45.25 17.52 0.08
CA PHE A 363 46.20 16.52 0.60
C PHE A 363 45.61 15.67 1.74
N LEU A 364 45.98 14.39 1.80
CA LEU A 364 45.61 13.49 2.91
C LEU A 364 46.35 13.83 4.22
N GLY A 365 47.50 14.48 4.13
CA GLY A 365 48.19 15.09 5.26
C GLY A 365 48.86 16.38 4.80
N GLY A 366 48.54 17.50 5.43
CA GLY A 366 49.16 18.79 5.08
C GLY A 366 50.62 18.89 5.54
N PRO A 367 51.35 19.95 5.14
CA PRO A 367 52.77 20.10 5.44
C PRO A 367 53.18 19.91 6.92
N PRO A 368 52.39 20.32 7.94
CA PRO A 368 52.70 20.02 9.34
C PRO A 368 52.72 18.51 9.66
N LEU A 369 51.83 17.72 9.05
CA LEU A 369 51.75 16.28 9.25
C LEU A 369 52.83 15.54 8.45
N VAL A 370 53.09 15.95 7.21
CA VAL A 370 54.20 15.43 6.40
C VAL A 370 55.52 15.63 7.13
N LYS A 371 55.79 16.85 7.62
CA LYS A 371 56.99 17.16 8.41
C LYS A 371 57.08 16.34 9.70
N ALA A 372 55.97 16.14 10.41
CA ALA A 372 55.94 15.34 11.63
C ALA A 372 56.16 13.83 11.40
N ALA A 373 55.72 13.30 10.25
CA ALA A 373 55.80 11.88 9.91
C ALA A 373 57.09 11.48 9.18
N THR A 374 57.71 12.39 8.43
CA THR A 374 58.85 12.09 7.51
C THR A 374 60.07 12.99 7.70
N GLY A 375 59.92 14.14 8.36
CA GLY A 375 60.95 15.20 8.41
C GLY A 375 60.97 16.13 7.19
N GLU A 376 60.25 15.82 6.10
CA GLU A 376 60.22 16.63 4.88
C GLU A 376 59.63 18.03 5.13
N VAL A 377 60.20 19.05 4.48
CA VAL A 377 59.74 20.44 4.55
C VAL A 377 59.33 20.90 3.16
N ILE A 378 58.04 20.74 2.86
CA ILE A 378 57.40 21.06 1.58
C ILE A 378 56.34 22.17 1.78
N SER A 379 56.04 22.97 0.76
CA SER A 379 54.95 23.96 0.84
C SER A 379 53.58 23.33 0.56
N ALA A 380 52.49 24.05 0.85
CA ALA A 380 51.14 23.58 0.56
C ALA A 380 50.82 23.52 -0.95
N GLU A 381 51.45 24.38 -1.77
CA GLU A 381 51.26 24.38 -3.23
C GLU A 381 52.10 23.27 -3.88
N ASP A 382 53.32 23.02 -3.41
CA ASP A 382 54.19 21.96 -3.94
C ASP A 382 53.68 20.55 -3.57
N LEU A 383 53.06 20.40 -2.39
CA LEU A 383 52.51 19.14 -1.89
C LEU A 383 51.15 18.78 -2.52
N GLY A 384 50.37 19.77 -2.95
CA GLY A 384 48.96 19.55 -3.30
C GLY A 384 48.24 20.73 -3.97
N GLY A 385 48.96 21.64 -4.62
CA GLY A 385 48.39 22.78 -5.33
C GLY A 385 47.79 22.43 -6.70
N ALA A 386 47.19 23.43 -7.34
CA ALA A 386 46.55 23.27 -8.66
C ALA A 386 47.53 22.79 -9.75
N ASP A 387 48.76 23.29 -9.74
CA ASP A 387 49.80 22.92 -10.71
C ASP A 387 50.15 21.42 -10.62
N LEU A 388 50.12 20.82 -9.41
CA LEU A 388 50.34 19.38 -9.22
C LEU A 388 49.13 18.54 -9.64
N HIS A 389 47.92 18.92 -9.23
CA HIS A 389 46.75 18.06 -9.40
C HIS A 389 46.16 18.06 -10.82
N CYS A 390 46.24 19.18 -11.54
CA CYS A 390 45.93 19.22 -12.98
C CYS A 390 47.12 18.80 -13.86
N GLY A 391 48.36 19.08 -13.43
CA GLY A 391 49.56 18.88 -14.25
C GLY A 391 50.24 17.51 -14.12
N SER A 392 50.00 16.76 -13.05
CA SER A 392 50.72 15.50 -12.79
C SER A 392 49.88 14.39 -12.15
N SER A 393 49.05 14.69 -11.14
CA SER A 393 48.36 13.62 -10.39
C SER A 393 46.97 13.24 -10.92
N GLY A 394 46.35 14.07 -11.77
CA GLY A 394 45.00 13.82 -12.30
C GLY A 394 43.89 13.78 -11.25
N VAL A 395 44.05 14.49 -10.12
CA VAL A 395 43.04 14.54 -9.04
C VAL A 395 41.97 15.62 -9.29
N THR A 396 42.25 16.56 -10.20
CA THR A 396 41.35 17.66 -10.55
C THR A 396 41.45 17.96 -12.05
N ASP A 397 40.32 17.99 -12.74
CA ASP A 397 40.23 18.06 -14.20
C ASP A 397 40.40 19.49 -14.74
N TYR A 398 39.98 20.49 -13.97
CA TYR A 398 39.88 21.88 -14.42
C TYR A 398 40.72 22.84 -13.59
N TYR A 399 41.59 23.59 -14.29
CA TYR A 399 42.49 24.56 -13.69
C TYR A 399 41.89 25.97 -13.75
N ALA A 400 41.67 26.59 -12.58
CA ALA A 400 41.12 27.93 -12.47
C ALA A 400 42.16 28.96 -12.00
N ILE A 401 42.06 30.18 -12.55
CA ILE A 401 43.02 31.27 -12.29
C ILE A 401 42.67 32.05 -11.01
N ASN A 402 41.38 32.13 -10.69
CA ASN A 402 40.82 32.79 -9.51
C ASN A 402 39.40 32.25 -9.25
N ASP A 403 38.78 32.68 -8.15
CA ASP A 403 37.44 32.28 -7.75
C ASP A 403 36.39 32.48 -8.86
N HIS A 404 36.36 33.64 -9.53
CA HIS A 404 35.39 33.92 -10.61
C HIS A 404 35.56 32.98 -11.82
N HIS A 405 36.81 32.66 -12.21
CA HIS A 405 37.06 31.70 -13.28
C HIS A 405 36.58 30.29 -12.89
N ALA A 406 36.78 29.89 -11.63
CA ALA A 406 36.31 28.60 -11.13
C ALA A 406 34.78 28.49 -11.13
N LEU A 407 34.06 29.54 -10.72
CA LEU A 407 32.60 29.57 -10.76
C LEU A 407 32.08 29.57 -12.21
N SER A 408 32.76 30.27 -13.13
CA SER A 408 32.45 30.20 -14.57
C SER A 408 32.63 28.78 -15.15
N GLN A 409 33.71 28.09 -14.78
CA GLN A 409 33.91 26.68 -15.14
C GLN A 409 32.79 25.79 -14.57
N ALA A 410 32.39 25.97 -13.31
CA ALA A 410 31.29 25.21 -12.71
C ALA A 410 29.95 25.45 -13.43
N ARG A 411 29.66 26.69 -13.86
CA ARG A 411 28.48 27.03 -14.68
C ARG A 411 28.52 26.33 -16.04
N ASN A 412 29.69 26.26 -16.68
CA ASN A 412 29.88 25.55 -17.95
C ASN A 412 29.68 24.04 -17.80
N ILE A 413 30.16 23.44 -16.70
CA ILE A 413 29.89 22.04 -16.35
C ILE A 413 28.38 21.80 -16.25
N VAL A 414 27.64 22.60 -15.47
CA VAL A 414 26.20 22.42 -15.30
C VAL A 414 25.43 22.55 -16.62
N ALA A 415 25.87 23.45 -17.50
CA ALA A 415 25.31 23.60 -18.85
C ALA A 415 25.55 22.36 -19.74
N SER A 416 26.59 21.58 -19.49
CA SER A 416 26.95 20.37 -20.26
C SER A 416 26.19 19.10 -19.86
N LEU A 417 25.43 19.13 -18.74
CA LEU A 417 24.70 17.98 -18.17
C LEU A 417 23.48 17.50 -18.98
N GLY A 418 23.40 17.86 -20.28
CA GLY A 418 22.32 17.48 -21.19
C GLY A 418 20.97 18.12 -20.86
N ASP A 419 19.88 17.46 -21.28
CA ASP A 419 18.52 17.95 -21.08
C ASP A 419 18.20 18.16 -19.59
N ASN A 420 17.57 19.30 -19.28
CA ASN A 420 17.02 19.56 -17.96
C ASN A 420 15.55 19.13 -17.90
N ASN A 421 15.21 18.24 -16.96
CA ASN A 421 13.82 17.90 -16.64
C ASN A 421 13.15 19.03 -15.83
N ASN A 422 13.00 20.20 -16.43
CA ASN A 422 12.20 21.31 -15.91
C ASN A 422 10.73 20.84 -15.83
N GLY A 423 10.38 20.23 -14.68
CA GLY A 423 9.18 19.40 -14.54
C GLY A 423 7.90 20.13 -14.95
N ASP A 424 7.21 19.56 -15.93
CA ASP A 424 6.06 20.04 -16.70
C ASP A 424 5.58 21.48 -16.43
N HIS A 425 5.66 22.32 -17.48
CA HIS A 425 4.76 23.47 -17.60
C HIS A 425 3.32 22.97 -17.54
N THR A 426 2.64 23.23 -16.42
CA THR A 426 1.41 22.52 -16.04
C THR A 426 0.23 22.70 -17.00
N GLY A 427 0.31 23.66 -17.92
CA GLY A 427 -0.74 24.01 -18.89
C GLY A 427 -1.83 24.93 -18.33
N TYR A 428 -1.72 25.35 -17.06
CA TYR A 428 -2.66 26.24 -16.38
C TYR A 428 -1.99 27.59 -16.07
N PRO A 429 -2.76 28.70 -16.04
CA PRO A 429 -2.25 29.98 -15.57
C PRO A 429 -1.84 29.89 -14.09
N ILE A 430 -0.94 30.78 -13.69
CA ILE A 430 -0.66 31.08 -12.30
C ILE A 430 -1.59 32.22 -11.90
N GLU A 431 -2.48 31.96 -10.96
CA GLU A 431 -3.24 33.00 -10.25
C GLU A 431 -2.49 33.30 -8.94
N ASP A 432 -2.41 34.56 -8.53
CA ASP A 432 -1.99 34.91 -7.17
C ASP A 432 -3.16 34.82 -6.17
N PRO A 433 -2.90 34.76 -4.85
CA PRO A 433 -3.95 34.73 -3.85
C PRO A 433 -4.74 36.05 -3.85
N LEU A 434 -6.02 36.00 -3.47
CA LEU A 434 -6.89 37.18 -3.43
C LEU A 434 -6.68 38.05 -2.18
N TYR A 435 -5.88 37.57 -1.23
CA TYR A 435 -5.62 38.18 0.08
C TYR A 435 -4.11 38.32 0.28
N ALA A 436 -3.66 39.39 0.95
CA ALA A 436 -2.24 39.71 1.07
C ALA A 436 -1.51 38.74 2.02
N ALA A 437 -0.24 38.48 1.73
CA ALA A 437 0.58 37.59 2.55
C ALA A 437 0.85 38.16 3.95
N ASP A 438 0.96 39.49 4.08
CA ASP A 438 1.14 40.20 5.36
C ASP A 438 0.01 39.93 6.36
N GLU A 439 -1.21 39.66 5.89
CA GLU A 439 -2.37 39.38 6.76
C GLU A 439 -2.19 38.11 7.61
N LEU A 440 -1.30 37.19 7.21
CA LEU A 440 -0.95 35.99 8.00
C LEU A 440 -0.50 36.32 9.43
N TYR A 441 0.06 37.51 9.64
CA TYR A 441 0.52 37.97 10.95
C TYR A 441 -0.65 38.14 11.93
N GLY A 442 -1.68 38.89 11.52
CA GLY A 442 -2.87 39.16 12.34
C GLY A 442 -3.79 37.97 12.53
N ILE A 443 -3.71 36.96 11.65
CA ILE A 443 -4.52 35.73 11.73
C ILE A 443 -4.00 34.78 12.80
N VAL A 444 -2.68 34.56 12.85
CA VAL A 444 -2.09 33.48 13.66
C VAL A 444 -1.46 34.00 14.95
N GLY A 445 -0.76 35.14 14.90
CA GLY A 445 -0.06 35.71 16.05
C GLY A 445 0.90 34.76 16.76
N THR A 446 1.22 35.08 18.03
CA THR A 446 2.14 34.31 18.88
C THR A 446 1.44 33.42 19.91
N ASN A 447 0.17 33.67 20.22
CA ASN A 447 -0.56 32.97 21.26
C ASN A 447 -1.13 31.62 20.78
N LEU A 448 -0.30 30.57 20.82
CA LEU A 448 -0.65 29.21 20.40
C LEU A 448 -1.81 28.55 21.20
N LYS A 449 -2.34 29.18 22.26
CA LYS A 449 -3.55 28.73 22.97
C LYS A 449 -4.85 29.24 22.32
N LYS A 450 -4.80 30.24 21.44
CA LYS A 450 -5.97 30.71 20.68
C LYS A 450 -6.21 29.82 19.44
N PRO A 451 -7.44 29.34 19.20
CA PRO A 451 -7.79 28.70 17.94
C PRO A 451 -8.01 29.74 16.82
N TYR A 452 -7.64 29.38 15.59
CA TYR A 452 -7.95 30.11 14.35
C TYR A 452 -8.31 29.09 13.25
N ASP A 453 -8.97 29.53 12.17
CA ASP A 453 -9.25 28.65 11.03
C ASP A 453 -8.03 28.57 10.09
N VAL A 454 -7.45 27.38 9.93
CA VAL A 454 -6.29 27.15 9.04
C VAL A 454 -6.62 27.42 7.57
N ARG A 455 -7.91 27.46 7.18
CA ARG A 455 -8.34 27.91 5.84
C ARG A 455 -7.92 29.35 5.54
N GLU A 456 -7.81 30.21 6.55
CA GLU A 456 -7.33 31.60 6.37
C GLU A 456 -5.84 31.65 6.00
N VAL A 457 -5.04 30.70 6.48
CA VAL A 457 -3.64 30.52 6.07
C VAL A 457 -3.57 29.93 4.65
N ILE A 458 -4.41 28.94 4.34
CA ILE A 458 -4.51 28.34 2.99
C ILE A 458 -4.88 29.40 1.94
N ALA A 459 -5.87 30.26 2.23
CA ALA A 459 -6.37 31.29 1.33
C ALA A 459 -5.30 32.30 0.88
N ARG A 460 -4.24 32.51 1.68
CA ARG A 460 -3.12 33.43 1.40
C ARG A 460 -1.89 32.74 0.80
N ILE A 461 -1.92 31.42 0.66
CA ILE A 461 -0.84 30.61 0.06
C ILE A 461 -1.20 30.11 -1.35
N VAL A 462 -2.46 29.72 -1.58
CA VAL A 462 -2.87 29.01 -2.80
C VAL A 462 -3.32 29.94 -3.93
N ASP A 463 -3.13 29.49 -5.18
CA ASP A 463 -3.46 30.26 -6.38
C ASP A 463 -4.95 30.63 -6.43
N GLY A 464 -5.26 31.92 -6.63
CA GLY A 464 -6.63 32.44 -6.67
C GLY A 464 -7.44 32.22 -5.38
N SER A 465 -6.76 31.91 -4.27
CA SER A 465 -7.38 31.48 -3.01
C SER A 465 -8.35 30.29 -3.15
N ARG A 466 -8.17 29.43 -4.18
CA ARG A 466 -9.10 28.33 -4.52
C ARG A 466 -8.76 27.05 -3.78
N PHE A 467 -9.74 26.43 -3.11
CA PHE A 467 -9.55 25.21 -2.32
C PHE A 467 -10.74 24.24 -2.39
N ASP A 468 -10.46 23.02 -2.86
CA ASP A 468 -11.43 21.91 -2.97
C ASP A 468 -11.40 21.06 -1.70
N GLU A 469 -12.18 21.47 -0.68
CA GLU A 469 -12.13 20.88 0.66
C GLU A 469 -12.73 19.46 0.74
N PHE A 470 -11.86 18.47 0.89
CA PHE A 470 -12.22 17.07 1.03
C PHE A 470 -12.81 16.78 2.41
N LYS A 471 -13.90 16.01 2.47
CA LYS A 471 -14.59 15.62 3.71
C LYS A 471 -14.82 16.81 4.67
N LYS A 472 -15.25 17.96 4.14
CA LYS A 472 -15.49 19.21 4.90
C LYS A 472 -16.28 19.02 6.20
N ARG A 473 -17.32 18.17 6.18
CA ARG A 473 -18.24 17.89 7.31
C ARG A 473 -17.92 16.62 8.11
N TYR A 474 -16.65 16.24 8.20
CA TYR A 474 -16.19 15.03 8.90
C TYR A 474 -14.75 15.24 9.37
N GLY A 475 -14.42 14.87 10.62
CA GLY A 475 -13.09 15.08 11.19
C GLY A 475 -12.63 16.54 11.04
N GLU A 476 -13.47 17.50 11.42
CA GLU A 476 -13.33 18.92 11.05
C GLU A 476 -12.09 19.61 11.65
N THR A 477 -11.51 19.02 12.71
CA THR A 477 -10.21 19.44 13.29
C THR A 477 -9.01 19.13 12.41
N LEU A 478 -9.19 18.42 11.29
CA LEU A 478 -8.20 18.29 10.23
C LEU A 478 -8.82 18.75 8.90
N VAL A 479 -8.37 19.89 8.40
CA VAL A 479 -8.74 20.40 7.08
C VAL A 479 -7.89 19.67 6.04
N THR A 480 -8.52 19.09 5.03
CA THR A 480 -7.83 18.47 3.89
C THR A 480 -8.50 18.89 2.58
N GLY A 481 -7.74 18.98 1.49
CA GLY A 481 -8.29 19.41 0.20
C GLY A 481 -7.25 19.71 -0.87
N PHE A 482 -7.72 19.88 -2.10
CA PHE A 482 -6.86 20.13 -3.26
C PHE A 482 -6.77 21.62 -3.59
N ALA A 483 -5.59 22.05 -4.03
CA ALA A 483 -5.27 23.43 -4.39
C ALA A 483 -4.26 23.47 -5.55
N ARG A 484 -3.87 24.70 -5.93
CA ARG A 484 -2.65 24.94 -6.72
C ARG A 484 -1.69 25.88 -5.99
N LEU A 485 -0.42 25.74 -6.34
CA LEU A 485 0.67 26.60 -5.93
C LEU A 485 1.60 26.79 -7.14
N TYR A 486 1.66 28.01 -7.69
CA TYR A 486 2.35 28.32 -8.95
C TYR A 486 1.94 27.38 -10.11
N GLY A 487 0.63 27.19 -10.27
CA GLY A 487 0.00 26.31 -11.26
C GLY A 487 0.07 24.83 -10.93
N ARG A 488 0.98 24.40 -10.03
CA ARG A 488 1.20 22.99 -9.66
C ARG A 488 0.11 22.52 -8.70
N ARG A 489 -0.54 21.39 -9.00
CA ARG A 489 -1.57 20.80 -8.13
C ARG A 489 -0.92 20.26 -6.85
N VAL A 490 -1.50 20.60 -5.70
CA VAL A 490 -1.09 20.12 -4.38
C VAL A 490 -2.30 19.62 -3.58
N GLY A 491 -2.05 18.69 -2.65
CA GLY A 491 -2.98 18.31 -1.61
C GLY A 491 -2.51 18.90 -0.28
N ILE A 492 -3.38 19.60 0.44
CA ILE A 492 -3.04 20.26 1.70
C ILE A 492 -3.69 19.51 2.86
N ILE A 493 -2.97 19.39 3.97
CA ILE A 493 -3.41 18.79 5.23
C ILE A 493 -3.05 19.76 6.35
N GLY A 494 -4.05 20.43 6.96
CA GLY A 494 -3.85 21.46 7.98
C GLY A 494 -4.62 21.19 9.27
N ASN A 495 -4.00 21.43 10.42
CA ASN A 495 -4.68 21.25 11.71
C ASN A 495 -5.59 22.43 12.05
N ASN A 496 -6.74 22.09 12.64
CA ASN A 496 -7.79 23.03 13.05
C ASN A 496 -8.34 22.63 14.44
N GLY A 497 -7.48 22.04 15.29
CA GLY A 497 -7.81 21.44 16.58
C GLY A 497 -7.04 20.14 16.84
N VAL A 498 -7.40 19.42 17.91
CA VAL A 498 -6.85 18.08 18.25
C VAL A 498 -7.28 17.02 17.24
N LEU A 499 -6.44 16.00 17.03
CA LEU A 499 -6.79 14.88 16.14
C LEU A 499 -7.71 13.88 16.84
N PHE A 500 -8.90 13.66 16.27
CA PHE A 500 -9.81 12.56 16.61
C PHE A 500 -9.62 11.37 15.66
N ALA A 501 -10.33 10.26 15.90
CA ALA A 501 -10.30 9.07 15.05
C ALA A 501 -10.75 9.37 13.61
N GLU A 502 -11.78 10.21 13.47
CA GLU A 502 -12.34 10.71 12.21
C GLU A 502 -11.32 11.55 11.46
N SER A 503 -10.62 12.44 12.16
CA SER A 503 -9.56 13.29 11.63
C SER A 503 -8.41 12.44 11.09
N ALA A 504 -8.00 11.40 11.81
CA ALA A 504 -6.97 10.45 11.37
C ALA A 504 -7.41 9.60 10.17
N MET A 505 -8.65 9.11 10.14
CA MET A 505 -9.22 8.39 8.99
C MET A 505 -9.37 9.28 7.75
N LYS A 506 -9.73 10.55 7.93
CA LYS A 506 -9.75 11.57 6.87
C LYS A 506 -8.35 11.85 6.33
N GLY A 507 -7.37 11.99 7.22
CA GLY A 507 -5.96 12.14 6.88
C GLY A 507 -5.43 10.98 6.05
N ALA A 508 -5.62 9.74 6.52
CA ALA A 508 -5.20 8.53 5.82
C ALA A 508 -5.77 8.45 4.39
N HIS A 509 -7.11 8.51 4.25
CA HIS A 509 -7.78 8.45 2.94
C HIS A 509 -7.35 9.61 2.02
N PHE A 510 -7.19 10.84 2.55
CA PHE A 510 -6.71 11.94 1.72
C PHE A 510 -5.26 11.74 1.22
N ILE A 511 -4.39 11.14 2.04
CA ILE A 511 -3.03 10.75 1.64
C ILE A 511 -3.06 9.61 0.60
N GLU A 512 -3.98 8.65 0.72
CA GLU A 512 -4.20 7.60 -0.29
C GLU A 512 -4.63 8.19 -1.64
N LEU A 513 -5.56 9.14 -1.65
CA LEU A 513 -5.97 9.86 -2.87
C LEU A 513 -4.81 10.64 -3.49
N CYS A 514 -3.95 11.27 -2.68
CA CYS A 514 -2.78 11.98 -3.17
C CYS A 514 -1.70 11.02 -3.72
N GLY A 515 -1.47 9.89 -3.03
CA GLY A 515 -0.55 8.84 -3.46
C GLY A 515 -0.98 8.20 -4.79
N GLN A 516 -2.26 7.82 -4.90
CA GLN A 516 -2.85 7.24 -6.12
C GLN A 516 -2.75 8.20 -7.32
N ARG A 517 -2.96 9.50 -7.09
CA ARG A 517 -2.99 10.53 -8.15
C ARG A 517 -1.64 11.20 -8.41
N ASN A 518 -0.59 10.76 -7.71
CA ASN A 518 0.73 11.41 -7.68
C ASN A 518 0.66 12.94 -7.45
N ILE A 519 -0.05 13.35 -6.41
CA ILE A 519 -0.19 14.75 -6.00
C ILE A 519 0.74 15.02 -4.81
N PRO A 520 1.66 16.02 -4.89
CA PRO A 520 2.45 16.48 -3.75
C PRO A 520 1.60 16.90 -2.55
N LEU A 521 2.07 16.57 -1.35
CA LEU A 521 1.41 16.86 -0.08
C LEU A 521 2.10 18.03 0.65
N ILE A 522 1.30 18.97 1.16
CA ILE A 522 1.72 20.05 2.05
C ILE A 522 1.05 19.84 3.41
N PHE A 523 1.84 19.75 4.48
CA PHE A 523 1.38 19.62 5.86
C PHE A 523 1.55 20.95 6.59
N LEU A 524 0.45 21.53 7.07
CA LEU A 524 0.43 22.76 7.88
C LEU A 524 0.21 22.36 9.36
N GLN A 525 1.30 22.33 10.14
CA GLN A 525 1.26 21.86 11.53
C GLN A 525 0.84 22.97 12.50
N ASN A 526 -0.29 22.75 13.17
CA ASN A 526 -0.71 23.46 14.38
C ASN A 526 -1.45 22.48 15.31
N ILE A 527 -0.70 21.53 15.89
CA ILE A 527 -1.23 20.36 16.58
C ILE A 527 -0.74 20.21 18.01
N THR A 528 -1.69 20.18 18.95
CA THR A 528 -1.49 19.93 20.39
C THR A 528 -1.47 18.45 20.75
N GLY A 529 -2.04 17.58 19.92
CA GLY A 529 -2.01 16.13 20.09
C GLY A 529 -3.22 15.43 19.50
N PHE A 530 -3.35 14.14 19.82
CA PHE A 530 -4.61 13.40 19.66
C PHE A 530 -5.52 13.64 20.86
N MET A 531 -6.83 13.40 20.71
CA MET A 531 -7.75 13.38 21.85
C MET A 531 -7.36 12.28 22.85
N VAL A 532 -7.62 12.51 24.15
CA VAL A 532 -7.30 11.55 25.23
C VAL A 532 -8.53 11.24 26.07
N GLY A 533 -8.60 10.04 26.63
CA GLY A 533 -9.69 9.58 27.51
C GLY A 533 -10.20 8.18 27.17
N ARG A 534 -10.94 7.56 28.10
CA ARG A 534 -11.45 6.17 27.98
C ARG A 534 -12.21 5.95 26.66
N GLU A 535 -13.08 6.88 26.28
CA GLU A 535 -13.90 6.79 25.07
C GLU A 535 -13.06 6.86 23.79
N ALA A 536 -12.05 7.74 23.75
CA ALA A 536 -11.14 7.85 22.60
C ALA A 536 -10.31 6.57 22.43
N GLU A 537 -9.78 5.99 23.51
CA GLU A 537 -9.03 4.74 23.46
C GLU A 537 -9.92 3.53 23.13
N ALA A 538 -11.13 3.44 23.69
CA ALA A 538 -12.11 2.39 23.38
C ALA A 538 -12.61 2.46 21.93
N GLY A 539 -12.86 3.66 21.40
CA GLY A 539 -13.09 3.90 19.97
C GLY A 539 -11.87 3.56 19.09
N GLY A 540 -10.70 3.36 19.72
CA GLY A 540 -9.48 2.93 19.06
C GLY A 540 -8.73 4.08 18.40
N ILE A 541 -8.64 5.25 19.03
CA ILE A 541 -7.89 6.38 18.48
C ILE A 541 -6.45 5.99 18.10
N ALA A 542 -5.81 5.09 18.84
CA ALA A 542 -4.54 4.47 18.49
C ALA A 542 -4.57 3.72 17.13
N LYS A 543 -5.57 2.86 16.86
CA LYS A 543 -5.70 2.14 15.56
C LYS A 543 -6.09 3.07 14.40
N HIS A 544 -6.64 4.26 14.65
CA HIS A 544 -6.95 5.25 13.60
C HIS A 544 -5.79 6.20 13.35
N GLY A 545 -5.11 6.69 14.40
CA GLY A 545 -3.84 7.41 14.30
C GLY A 545 -2.77 6.58 13.59
N ALA A 546 -2.68 5.28 13.88
CA ALA A 546 -1.80 4.36 13.17
C ALA A 546 -2.06 4.30 11.65
N LYS A 547 -3.32 4.39 11.19
CA LYS A 547 -3.63 4.46 9.74
C LYS A 547 -3.04 5.73 9.12
N MET A 548 -3.21 6.88 9.78
CA MET A 548 -2.64 8.15 9.30
C MET A 548 -1.10 8.09 9.26
N VAL A 549 -0.46 7.55 10.29
CA VAL A 549 1.00 7.39 10.37
C VAL A 549 1.53 6.40 9.31
N THR A 550 0.86 5.27 9.06
CA THR A 550 1.21 4.36 7.95
C THR A 550 1.08 5.07 6.60
N ALA A 551 -0.01 5.83 6.38
CA ALA A 551 -0.21 6.55 5.13
C ALA A 551 0.89 7.62 4.90
N VAL A 552 1.20 8.43 5.91
CA VAL A 552 2.30 9.42 5.89
C VAL A 552 3.65 8.75 5.61
N SER A 553 3.93 7.62 6.24
CA SER A 553 5.22 6.92 6.11
C SER A 553 5.42 6.39 4.69
N CYS A 554 4.42 5.67 4.17
CA CYS A 554 4.50 4.97 2.89
C CYS A 554 4.31 5.85 1.65
N ALA A 555 3.69 7.04 1.78
CA ALA A 555 3.45 7.93 0.65
C ALA A 555 4.77 8.40 -0.01
N ASN A 556 4.97 7.99 -1.27
CA ASN A 556 6.19 8.26 -2.05
C ASN A 556 6.17 9.60 -2.80
N VAL A 557 4.99 10.23 -2.92
CA VAL A 557 4.83 11.60 -3.43
C VAL A 557 5.70 12.59 -2.64
N PRO A 558 6.08 13.76 -3.21
CA PRO A 558 6.71 14.81 -2.45
C PRO A 558 5.85 15.22 -1.24
N LYS A 559 6.46 15.25 -0.05
CA LYS A 559 5.85 15.71 1.20
C LYS A 559 6.63 16.95 1.66
N VAL A 560 5.97 18.06 1.89
CA VAL A 560 6.57 19.30 2.42
C VAL A 560 5.81 19.70 3.68
N THR A 561 6.52 20.11 4.73
CA THR A 561 5.91 20.42 6.03
C THR A 561 6.24 21.85 6.44
N LEU A 562 5.26 22.56 6.98
CA LEU A 562 5.40 23.91 7.52
C LEU A 562 4.77 23.96 8.92
N LEU A 563 5.58 24.29 9.93
CA LEU A 563 5.14 24.50 11.30
C LEU A 563 4.64 25.94 11.45
N ILE A 564 3.32 26.11 11.53
CA ILE A 564 2.63 27.42 11.65
C ILE A 564 2.12 27.70 13.08
N GLY A 565 2.37 26.77 14.00
CA GLY A 565 1.98 26.88 15.40
C GLY A 565 2.54 25.74 16.25
N GLY A 566 1.68 25.03 16.98
CA GLY A 566 2.08 23.90 17.80
C GLY A 566 2.50 22.66 17.01
N SER A 567 3.45 21.89 17.55
CA SER A 567 3.79 20.55 17.08
C SER A 567 4.18 19.67 18.27
N TYR A 568 3.16 19.07 18.87
CA TYR A 568 3.29 18.36 20.14
C TYR A 568 3.02 16.85 19.99
N GLY A 569 3.93 16.05 20.55
CA GLY A 569 3.78 14.60 20.71
C GLY A 569 3.42 13.84 19.42
N ALA A 570 2.47 12.91 19.53
CA ALA A 570 2.02 12.10 18.38
C ALA A 570 1.39 12.92 17.24
N GLY A 571 0.98 14.17 17.49
CA GLY A 571 0.51 15.09 16.46
C GLY A 571 1.58 15.40 15.41
N ASN A 572 2.83 15.60 15.84
CA ASN A 572 3.98 15.77 14.95
C ASN A 572 4.13 14.58 13.98
N TYR A 573 3.87 13.37 14.46
CA TYR A 573 4.04 12.14 13.70
C TYR A 573 2.95 11.99 12.63
N GLY A 574 1.68 12.17 13.02
CA GLY A 574 0.55 12.15 12.09
C GLY A 574 0.61 13.23 11.01
N MET A 575 1.31 14.34 11.27
CA MET A 575 1.42 15.48 10.35
C MET A 575 2.76 15.56 9.58
N CYS A 576 3.48 14.44 9.42
CA CYS A 576 4.75 14.36 8.67
C CYS A 576 5.88 15.26 9.23
N GLY A 577 6.10 15.20 10.55
CA GLY A 577 7.28 15.78 11.20
C GLY A 577 8.60 15.12 10.78
N ARG A 578 9.73 15.62 11.29
CA ARG A 578 11.09 15.34 10.80
C ARG A 578 11.45 13.85 10.63
N GLY A 579 10.94 12.98 11.51
CA GLY A 579 11.16 11.53 11.42
C GLY A 579 10.55 10.85 10.18
N TYR A 580 9.51 11.44 9.60
CA TYR A 580 8.75 10.89 8.46
C TYR A 580 9.31 11.28 7.09
N SER A 581 10.52 11.86 7.08
CA SER A 581 11.25 12.32 5.89
C SER A 581 10.40 13.10 4.87
N PRO A 582 9.81 14.24 5.27
CA PRO A 582 9.41 15.24 4.29
C PRO A 582 10.65 15.73 3.51
N ARG A 583 10.45 16.04 2.22
CA ARG A 583 11.50 16.55 1.32
C ARG A 583 12.10 17.85 1.87
N PHE A 584 11.24 18.70 2.44
CA PHE A 584 11.60 19.92 3.16
C PHE A 584 10.65 20.12 4.36
N LEU A 585 11.16 20.61 5.48
CA LEU A 585 10.36 20.98 6.65
C LEU A 585 10.81 22.36 7.15
N PHE A 586 9.90 23.33 7.21
CA PHE A 586 10.18 24.71 7.64
C PHE A 586 9.35 25.11 8.86
N MET A 587 9.72 26.21 9.51
CA MET A 587 9.09 26.67 10.76
C MET A 587 8.86 28.18 10.77
N TRP A 588 7.76 28.65 11.36
CA TRP A 588 7.51 30.06 11.64
C TRP A 588 8.10 30.48 13.00
N PRO A 589 8.43 31.76 13.23
CA PRO A 589 9.02 32.23 14.50
C PRO A 589 8.09 32.11 15.72
N ASN A 590 6.77 32.04 15.51
CA ASN A 590 5.79 31.79 16.57
C ASN A 590 5.69 30.31 16.98
N ALA A 591 6.12 29.37 16.13
CA ALA A 591 5.84 27.95 16.29
C ALA A 591 6.60 27.32 17.47
N ARG A 592 6.15 26.16 17.95
CA ARG A 592 6.79 25.43 19.06
C ARG A 592 6.75 23.92 18.84
N ILE A 593 7.85 23.23 19.14
CA ILE A 593 8.01 21.78 18.90
C ILE A 593 8.58 21.04 20.11
N SER A 594 7.82 20.11 20.70
CA SER A 594 8.26 19.31 21.85
C SER A 594 7.44 18.02 22.01
N VAL A 595 7.84 17.14 22.94
CA VAL A 595 7.13 15.88 23.21
C VAL A 595 5.71 16.08 23.77
N MET A 596 5.49 17.18 24.51
CA MET A 596 4.19 17.69 24.98
C MET A 596 4.37 19.17 25.39
N GLY A 597 3.29 19.90 25.68
CA GLY A 597 3.38 21.28 26.18
C GLY A 597 4.08 21.36 27.54
N GLY A 598 4.82 22.44 27.80
CA GLY A 598 5.61 22.58 29.04
C GLY A 598 4.76 22.50 30.31
N GLU A 599 3.64 23.21 30.34
CA GLU A 599 2.62 23.18 31.39
C GLU A 599 2.05 21.75 31.60
N GLN A 600 1.90 20.94 30.54
CA GLN A 600 1.45 19.55 30.65
C GLN A 600 2.51 18.68 31.32
N ALA A 601 3.77 18.79 30.89
CA ALA A 601 4.90 18.07 31.48
C ALA A 601 5.10 18.44 32.96
N ALA A 602 5.01 19.73 33.28
CA ALA A 602 5.15 20.27 34.62
C ALA A 602 4.03 19.76 35.56
N ASN A 603 2.77 19.77 35.10
CA ASN A 603 1.66 19.22 35.87
C ASN A 603 1.77 17.70 36.11
N VAL A 604 2.16 16.91 35.09
CA VAL A 604 2.36 15.45 35.25
C VAL A 604 3.48 15.14 36.23
N LEU A 605 4.62 15.87 36.18
CA LEU A 605 5.71 15.68 37.12
C LEU A 605 5.31 16.07 38.55
N ALA A 606 4.55 17.15 38.74
CA ALA A 606 4.03 17.55 40.04
C ALA A 606 3.05 16.52 40.63
N GLN A 607 2.14 15.97 39.81
CA GLN A 607 1.25 14.89 40.25
C GLN A 607 2.04 13.66 40.73
N ILE A 608 3.03 13.21 39.95
CA ILE A 608 3.85 12.04 40.33
C ILE A 608 4.61 12.26 41.65
N GLN A 609 5.14 13.47 41.89
CA GLN A 609 5.81 13.79 43.16
C GLN A 609 4.81 13.89 44.33
N ARG A 610 3.61 14.43 44.09
CA ARG A 610 2.53 14.51 45.09
C ARG A 610 2.05 13.12 45.51
N GLU A 611 1.67 12.26 44.57
CA GLU A 611 1.27 10.87 44.85
C GLU A 611 2.39 10.07 45.54
N ARG A 612 3.66 10.40 45.27
CA ARG A 612 4.80 9.81 45.95
C ARG A 612 4.92 10.31 47.40
N ARG A 613 4.77 11.61 47.64
CA ARG A 613 4.81 12.21 48.99
C ARG A 613 3.68 11.72 49.87
N GLU A 614 2.46 11.61 49.31
CA GLU A 614 1.31 10.99 49.96
C GLU A 614 1.62 9.54 50.39
N ARG A 615 2.21 8.73 49.50
CA ARG A 615 2.69 7.36 49.81
C ARG A 615 3.85 7.32 50.82
N GLU A 616 4.66 8.38 50.91
CA GLU A 616 5.70 8.54 51.93
C GLU A 616 5.18 9.15 53.24
N GLY A 617 3.87 9.41 53.38
CA GLY A 617 3.26 10.00 54.57
C GLY A 617 3.63 11.48 54.81
N LYS A 618 3.96 12.21 53.75
CA LYS A 618 4.45 13.59 53.79
C LYS A 618 3.50 14.53 53.05
N GLU A 619 3.34 15.74 53.58
CA GLU A 619 2.63 16.81 52.87
C GLU A 619 3.36 17.26 51.61
N TRP A 620 2.61 17.91 50.72
CA TRP A 620 3.07 18.53 49.48
C TRP A 620 2.48 19.93 49.39
N THR A 621 3.33 20.95 49.40
CA THR A 621 2.90 22.35 49.47
C THR A 621 2.80 23.01 48.09
N ASP A 622 1.92 24.00 47.93
CA ASP A 622 1.80 24.78 46.68
C ASP A 622 3.11 25.48 46.27
N ASP A 623 4.00 25.75 47.23
CA ASP A 623 5.31 26.31 46.96
C ASP A 623 6.34 25.27 46.50
N GLU A 624 6.26 24.01 46.94
CA GLU A 624 6.98 22.90 46.31
C GLU A 624 6.46 22.63 44.89
N ASP A 625 5.14 22.69 44.71
CA ASP A 625 4.46 22.52 43.42
C ASP A 625 4.96 23.55 42.38
N LYS A 626 4.98 24.84 42.73
CA LYS A 626 5.56 25.91 41.88
C LYS A 626 7.05 25.74 41.63
N LYS A 627 7.85 25.45 42.67
CA LYS A 627 9.32 25.27 42.56
C LYS A 627 9.70 24.10 41.66
N LEU A 628 8.85 23.08 41.55
CA LEU A 628 9.02 21.99 40.60
C LEU A 628 8.57 22.38 39.18
N LYS A 629 7.41 23.04 39.04
CA LYS A 629 6.79 23.34 37.75
C LYS A 629 7.56 24.38 36.93
N GLN A 630 7.88 25.53 37.52
CA GLN A 630 8.51 26.65 36.82
C GLN A 630 9.78 26.25 36.00
N PRO A 631 10.79 25.57 36.57
CA PRO A 631 11.98 25.19 35.80
C PRO A 631 11.72 24.12 34.73
N VAL A 632 10.60 23.39 34.79
CA VAL A 632 10.16 22.49 33.71
C VAL A 632 9.52 23.30 32.58
N GLU A 633 8.67 24.27 32.89
CA GLU A 633 8.00 25.12 31.90
C GLU A 633 9.01 26.00 31.14
N GLU A 634 9.91 26.69 31.86
CA GLU A 634 11.01 27.47 31.27
C GLU A 634 11.93 26.60 30.38
N ARG A 635 12.19 25.36 30.82
CA ARG A 635 12.99 24.41 30.05
C ARG A 635 12.28 24.01 28.74
N PHE A 636 11.00 23.67 28.80
CA PHE A 636 10.23 23.24 27.64
C PHE A 636 10.02 24.38 26.62
N GLU A 637 9.80 25.61 27.08
CA GLU A 637 9.70 26.76 26.18
C GLU A 637 11.04 27.03 25.47
N ARG A 638 12.16 27.02 26.20
CA ARG A 638 13.51 27.16 25.63
C ARG A 638 13.86 26.04 24.63
N GLU A 639 13.54 24.79 24.97
CA GLU A 639 13.86 23.62 24.14
C GLU A 639 12.88 23.44 22.97
N GLY A 640 11.69 24.05 23.05
CA GLY A 640 10.68 24.07 21.97
C GLY A 640 10.75 25.28 21.03
N HIS A 641 11.60 26.29 21.32
CA HIS A 641 11.76 27.50 20.52
C HIS A 641 12.30 27.19 19.10
N PRO A 642 11.84 27.89 18.02
CA PRO A 642 12.31 27.64 16.66
C PRO A 642 13.83 27.69 16.51
N TYR A 643 14.51 28.59 17.23
CA TYR A 643 15.97 28.71 17.17
C TYR A 643 16.67 27.49 17.79
N PHE A 644 16.10 26.88 18.82
CA PHE A 644 16.66 25.67 19.44
C PHE A 644 16.55 24.47 18.51
N ALA A 645 15.42 24.35 17.81
CA ALA A 645 15.13 23.34 16.79
C ALA A 645 16.02 23.50 15.54
N SER A 646 16.11 24.72 15.00
CA SER A 646 16.82 25.02 13.75
C SER A 646 18.34 24.99 13.94
N ALA A 647 18.84 25.40 15.11
CA ALA A 647 20.24 25.17 15.51
C ALA A 647 20.63 23.68 15.51
N ARG A 648 19.65 22.77 15.61
CA ARG A 648 19.81 21.31 15.67
C ARG A 648 19.32 20.58 14.41
N LEU A 649 18.93 21.31 13.36
CA LEU A 649 18.39 20.78 12.10
C LEU A 649 17.16 19.87 12.27
N TRP A 650 16.29 20.20 13.22
CA TRP A 650 14.96 19.56 13.32
C TRP A 650 14.06 20.03 12.16
N ASP A 651 14.22 21.28 11.75
CA ASP A 651 13.76 21.89 10.50
C ASP A 651 14.92 22.11 9.51
N ASP A 652 14.58 22.64 8.33
CA ASP A 652 15.45 23.09 7.26
C ASP A 652 15.52 24.63 7.17
N GLY A 653 14.96 25.36 8.15
CA GLY A 653 14.94 26.82 8.21
C GLY A 653 13.71 27.38 8.93
N VAL A 654 13.91 28.45 9.71
CA VAL A 654 12.83 29.33 10.20
C VAL A 654 12.59 30.41 9.13
N ILE A 655 11.33 30.70 8.80
CA ILE A 655 10.95 31.63 7.72
C ILE A 655 9.95 32.69 8.20
N ASP A 656 9.96 33.86 7.55
CA ASP A 656 8.88 34.85 7.65
C ASP A 656 7.56 34.20 7.18
N PRO A 657 6.45 34.28 7.94
CA PRO A 657 5.16 33.74 7.53
C PRO A 657 4.72 34.14 6.12
N ARG A 658 5.04 35.37 5.68
CA ARG A 658 4.72 35.89 4.34
C ARG A 658 5.38 35.11 3.21
N ASP A 659 6.59 34.62 3.47
CA ASP A 659 7.38 33.87 2.51
C ASP A 659 6.88 32.43 2.28
N SER A 660 5.90 31.96 3.06
CA SER A 660 5.35 30.60 2.97
C SER A 660 4.95 30.21 1.55
N ARG A 661 4.26 31.08 0.79
CA ARG A 661 3.91 30.81 -0.62
C ARG A 661 5.15 30.57 -1.48
N ARG A 662 6.13 31.48 -1.40
CA ARG A 662 7.39 31.43 -2.17
C ARG A 662 8.24 30.21 -1.81
N VAL A 663 8.45 29.95 -0.53
CA VAL A 663 9.24 28.83 0.00
C VAL A 663 8.60 27.48 -0.34
N LEU A 664 7.29 27.31 -0.13
CA LEU A 664 6.57 26.09 -0.52
C LEU A 664 6.61 25.90 -2.04
N GLY A 665 6.51 26.98 -2.83
CA GLY A 665 6.62 26.93 -4.29
C GLY A 665 7.96 26.38 -4.77
N LEU A 666 9.07 26.92 -4.24
CA LEU A 666 10.42 26.48 -4.56
C LEU A 666 10.69 25.03 -4.10
N ALA A 667 10.20 24.65 -2.92
CA ALA A 667 10.30 23.28 -2.40
C ALA A 667 9.54 22.26 -3.28
N ILE A 668 8.33 22.61 -3.75
CA ILE A 668 7.52 21.77 -4.64
C ILE A 668 8.08 21.76 -6.08
N GLN A 669 8.67 22.86 -6.55
CA GLN A 669 9.40 22.89 -7.82
C GLN A 669 10.60 21.93 -7.78
N ALA A 670 11.46 22.08 -6.77
CA ALA A 670 12.63 21.24 -6.55
C ALA A 670 12.26 19.75 -6.49
N ALA A 671 11.26 19.39 -5.68
CA ALA A 671 10.89 17.99 -5.46
C ALA A 671 10.26 17.27 -6.67
N LEU A 672 9.81 18.02 -7.69
CA LEU A 672 9.27 17.45 -8.94
C LEU A 672 10.33 17.24 -10.03
N ASN A 673 11.62 17.50 -9.76
CA ASN A 673 12.72 17.02 -10.60
C ASN A 673 12.92 15.50 -10.48
N LYS A 674 12.54 14.88 -9.34
CA LYS A 674 12.54 13.42 -9.18
C LYS A 674 11.28 12.82 -9.79
N LYS A 675 11.45 11.81 -10.65
CA LYS A 675 10.34 11.11 -11.31
C LYS A 675 9.39 10.47 -10.29
N PRO A 676 8.07 10.43 -10.56
CA PRO A 676 7.08 9.75 -9.73
C PRO A 676 7.45 8.31 -9.41
N VAL A 677 7.19 7.87 -8.17
CA VAL A 677 7.37 6.49 -7.71
C VAL A 677 6.04 5.99 -7.17
N GLU A 678 5.64 4.79 -7.57
CA GLU A 678 4.43 4.11 -7.09
C GLU A 678 4.42 4.05 -5.55
N THR A 679 3.31 4.45 -4.93
CA THR A 679 3.14 4.37 -3.47
C THR A 679 2.65 2.98 -3.08
N LYS A 680 3.32 2.32 -2.13
CA LYS A 680 2.93 1.01 -1.59
C LYS A 680 2.78 1.12 -0.08
N TYR A 681 1.55 0.98 0.40
CA TYR A 681 1.23 1.06 1.82
C TYR A 681 1.58 -0.24 2.55
N GLY A 682 2.02 -0.11 3.81
CA GLY A 682 2.04 -1.21 4.76
C GLY A 682 0.62 -1.61 5.18
N VAL A 683 0.49 -2.69 5.95
CA VAL A 683 -0.81 -3.18 6.42
C VAL A 683 -1.49 -2.12 7.29
N PHE A 684 -2.68 -1.68 6.88
CA PHE A 684 -3.54 -0.83 7.70
C PHE A 684 -4.24 -1.69 8.77
N ARG A 685 -4.15 -1.28 10.04
CA ARG A 685 -4.87 -1.93 11.14
C ARG A 685 -6.34 -1.54 11.10
N MET A 686 -7.14 -2.30 10.36
CA MET A 686 -8.60 -2.14 10.27
C MET A 686 -9.30 -2.56 11.57
N ASP A 687 -10.63 -2.58 11.55
CA ASP A 687 -11.49 -3.03 12.65
C ASP A 687 -12.52 -4.06 12.17
N TYR A 688 -13.16 -4.71 13.15
CA TYR A 688 -14.07 -5.82 12.92
C TYR A 688 -15.21 -5.50 11.91
N PRO A 689 -15.91 -4.35 11.97
CA PRO A 689 -16.92 -4.00 10.96
C PRO A 689 -16.35 -3.85 9.53
N SER A 690 -15.11 -3.35 9.40
CA SER A 690 -14.43 -3.21 8.10
C SER A 690 -14.02 -4.57 7.52
N GLU A 691 -13.45 -5.45 8.34
CA GLU A 691 -13.09 -6.82 7.95
C GLU A 691 -14.34 -7.67 7.63
N LEU A 692 -15.43 -7.46 8.39
CA LEU A 692 -16.73 -8.11 8.18
C LEU A 692 -17.38 -7.66 6.86
N TYR A 693 -17.33 -6.37 6.53
CA TYR A 693 -17.73 -5.85 5.22
C TYR A 693 -16.90 -6.47 4.08
N ALA A 694 -15.57 -6.53 4.24
CA ALA A 694 -14.68 -7.14 3.25
C ALA A 694 -14.88 -8.67 3.14
N PHE A 695 -15.30 -9.35 4.20
CA PHE A 695 -15.72 -10.75 4.18
C PHE A 695 -17.04 -10.94 3.43
N ARG A 696 -18.06 -10.14 3.74
CA ARG A 696 -19.37 -10.16 3.08
C ARG A 696 -19.26 -10.05 1.56
N HIS A 697 -18.38 -9.16 1.06
CA HIS A 697 -18.09 -9.07 -0.37
C HIS A 697 -17.44 -10.32 -0.97
N ARG A 698 -16.53 -10.98 -0.23
CA ARG A 698 -15.86 -12.23 -0.66
C ARG A 698 -16.82 -13.43 -0.75
N ILE A 699 -17.90 -13.44 0.02
CA ILE A 699 -18.98 -14.45 -0.04
C ILE A 699 -20.21 -13.99 -0.84
N HIS A 700 -20.12 -12.86 -1.55
CA HIS A 700 -21.21 -12.26 -2.32
C HIS A 700 -22.51 -11.99 -1.53
N GLY A 701 -22.39 -11.69 -0.23
CA GLY A 701 -23.50 -11.30 0.64
C GLY A 701 -24.14 -9.95 0.26
N GLU A 702 -25.34 -9.70 0.79
CA GLU A 702 -26.17 -8.54 0.43
C GLU A 702 -25.64 -7.24 1.08
N ASP A 703 -25.71 -6.12 0.35
CA ASP A 703 -24.80 -4.99 0.59
C ASP A 703 -25.12 -4.07 1.78
N HIS A 704 -26.14 -4.38 2.59
CA HIS A 704 -26.74 -3.42 3.52
C HIS A 704 -26.84 -3.89 4.98
N ASP A 705 -26.36 -5.10 5.29
CA ASP A 705 -26.40 -5.64 6.66
C ASP A 705 -25.04 -6.25 7.03
N ASN A 706 -24.51 -5.88 8.19
CA ASN A 706 -23.34 -6.50 8.82
C ASN A 706 -23.74 -7.34 10.04
N GLU A 707 -24.80 -6.95 10.76
CA GLU A 707 -25.26 -7.57 12.01
C GLU A 707 -25.72 -9.02 11.77
N ARG A 708 -26.39 -9.27 10.64
CA ARG A 708 -26.75 -10.61 10.13
C ARG A 708 -25.57 -11.57 9.99
N PHE A 709 -24.33 -11.09 9.90
CA PHE A 709 -23.13 -11.92 9.87
C PHE A 709 -22.40 -12.02 11.21
N ILE A 710 -22.68 -11.14 12.18
CA ILE A 710 -22.05 -11.18 13.53
C ILE A 710 -22.46 -12.46 14.27
N LYS A 711 -23.76 -12.77 14.32
CA LYS A 711 -24.29 -13.97 14.98
C LYS A 711 -23.72 -15.28 14.39
N PRO A 712 -23.74 -15.53 13.07
CA PRO A 712 -23.05 -16.67 12.45
C PRO A 712 -21.58 -16.86 12.83
N LEU A 713 -20.87 -15.75 13.03
CA LEU A 713 -19.46 -15.75 13.40
C LEU A 713 -19.23 -15.88 14.92
N THR A 714 -20.27 -15.92 15.75
CA THR A 714 -20.16 -15.96 17.22
C THR A 714 -20.39 -17.35 17.78
N ASN A 715 -19.32 -17.98 18.26
CA ASN A 715 -19.37 -19.23 19.01
C ASN A 715 -19.70 -18.97 20.50
N ALA A 716 -20.39 -19.90 21.16
CA ALA A 716 -20.80 -19.78 22.56
C ALA A 716 -19.66 -19.41 23.52
N THR A 717 -18.45 -19.97 23.33
CA THR A 717 -17.27 -19.71 24.18
C THR A 717 -16.80 -18.25 24.15
N PHE A 718 -17.25 -17.43 23.19
CA PHE A 718 -17.02 -15.99 23.19
C PHE A 718 -17.59 -15.32 24.45
N PHE A 719 -18.77 -15.75 24.92
CA PHE A 719 -19.44 -15.16 26.08
C PHE A 719 -18.80 -15.58 27.43
N ASP A 720 -17.97 -16.63 27.43
CA ASP A 720 -17.25 -17.13 28.60
C ASP A 720 -15.91 -16.39 28.83
N ARG A 721 -15.53 -15.49 27.92
CA ARG A 721 -14.31 -14.69 28.06
C ARG A 721 -14.43 -13.69 29.20
N LYS A 722 -13.33 -13.49 29.94
CA LYS A 722 -13.24 -12.56 31.08
C LYS A 722 -13.47 -11.08 30.71
N ASP A 723 -13.33 -10.71 29.44
CA ASP A 723 -13.60 -9.37 28.90
C ASP A 723 -14.99 -9.21 28.27
N VAL A 724 -15.83 -10.26 28.30
CA VAL A 724 -17.18 -10.31 27.71
C VAL A 724 -18.26 -10.73 28.72
N ALA A 725 -17.89 -11.53 29.74
CA ALA A 725 -18.81 -12.04 30.74
C ALA A 725 -19.55 -10.93 31.52
N VAL A 726 -20.81 -11.20 31.88
CA VAL A 726 -21.72 -10.24 32.55
C VAL A 726 -21.12 -9.67 33.85
N ASP A 727 -20.29 -10.44 34.55
CA ASP A 727 -19.69 -10.09 35.84
C ASP A 727 -18.32 -9.39 35.73
N ALA A 728 -17.92 -8.95 34.52
CA ALA A 728 -16.63 -8.35 34.19
C ALA A 728 -16.43 -6.93 34.78
N SER A 729 -16.34 -6.87 36.11
CA SER A 729 -16.16 -5.69 36.97
C SER A 729 -14.92 -4.84 36.63
N GLY A 730 -15.03 -4.01 35.58
CA GLY A 730 -14.05 -3.02 35.15
C GLY A 730 -14.17 -2.63 33.66
N ALA A 731 -14.54 -3.60 32.82
CA ALA A 731 -14.93 -3.35 31.43
C ALA A 731 -16.38 -2.83 31.37
N GLN A 732 -16.73 -2.09 30.31
CA GLN A 732 -18.13 -1.74 30.04
C GLN A 732 -18.77 -2.87 29.22
N PRO A 733 -20.09 -3.08 29.33
CA PRO A 733 -20.80 -3.99 28.44
C PRO A 733 -20.61 -3.57 26.98
N ALA A 734 -20.14 -4.52 26.16
CA ALA A 734 -20.14 -4.37 24.71
C ALA A 734 -21.57 -4.54 24.19
N LEU A 735 -22.29 -3.43 24.06
CA LEU A 735 -23.74 -3.32 23.80
C LEU A 735 -24.59 -4.03 24.86
N GLU A 736 -25.40 -3.26 25.61
CA GLU A 736 -26.34 -3.82 26.58
C GLU A 736 -27.38 -4.75 25.91
N ASP A 737 -27.63 -4.60 24.61
CA ASP A 737 -28.48 -5.47 23.80
C ASP A 737 -27.81 -6.78 23.35
N GLU A 738 -26.51 -6.78 22.97
CA GLU A 738 -25.79 -8.03 22.61
C GLU A 738 -25.59 -8.93 23.83
N ILE A 739 -25.43 -8.36 25.03
CA ILE A 739 -25.14 -9.12 26.25
C ILE A 739 -26.42 -9.69 26.89
N GLN A 740 -27.57 -9.05 26.72
CA GLN A 740 -28.87 -9.60 27.16
C GLN A 740 -29.30 -10.79 26.29
N ASN A 741 -29.07 -10.73 24.98
CA ASN A 741 -29.36 -11.83 24.05
C ASN A 741 -28.07 -12.59 23.67
N ARG A 742 -27.64 -13.53 24.54
CA ARG A 742 -26.53 -14.47 24.26
C ARG A 742 -26.87 -15.44 23.12
N GLU A 743 -26.90 -14.94 21.89
CA GLU A 743 -27.21 -15.72 20.70
C GLU A 743 -25.94 -16.17 19.97
N ASP A 744 -25.58 -17.44 20.19
CA ASP A 744 -24.52 -18.12 19.45
C ASP A 744 -24.97 -18.62 18.06
N ASN A 745 -24.01 -19.19 17.33
CA ASN A 745 -24.18 -19.72 15.99
C ASN A 745 -24.65 -21.18 15.90
N ALA A 746 -24.82 -21.92 17.00
CA ALA A 746 -25.02 -23.38 16.98
C ALA A 746 -26.30 -23.80 16.22
N LYS A 747 -27.41 -23.07 16.41
CA LYS A 747 -28.66 -23.30 15.66
C LYS A 747 -28.47 -23.13 14.15
N LEU A 748 -27.74 -22.08 13.76
CA LEU A 748 -27.42 -21.76 12.36
C LEU A 748 -26.42 -22.76 11.77
N ALA A 749 -25.51 -23.32 12.56
CA ALA A 749 -24.59 -24.36 12.12
C ALA A 749 -25.33 -25.67 11.74
N VAL A 750 -26.38 -26.05 12.47
CA VAL A 750 -27.22 -27.22 12.16
C VAL A 750 -28.07 -26.99 10.89
N GLU A 751 -28.68 -25.82 10.74
CA GLU A 751 -29.38 -25.41 9.51
C GLU A 751 -28.43 -25.40 8.31
N GLY A 752 -27.26 -24.79 8.48
CA GLY A 752 -26.20 -24.68 7.50
C GLY A 752 -25.67 -26.02 7.01
N ALA A 753 -25.43 -26.97 7.93
CA ALA A 753 -25.00 -28.33 7.59
C ALA A 753 -26.00 -29.02 6.65
N THR A 754 -27.30 -28.87 6.91
CA THR A 754 -28.37 -29.38 6.04
C THR A 754 -28.32 -28.75 4.66
N HIS A 755 -28.09 -27.44 4.57
CA HIS A 755 -27.98 -26.75 3.28
C HIS A 755 -26.71 -27.12 2.50
N VAL A 756 -25.54 -27.20 3.15
CA VAL A 756 -24.29 -27.68 2.52
C VAL A 756 -24.52 -29.07 1.92
N LYS A 757 -25.06 -30.01 2.71
CA LYS A 757 -25.36 -31.38 2.26
C LYS A 757 -26.28 -31.38 1.03
N ASN A 758 -27.41 -30.67 1.10
CA ASN A 758 -28.39 -30.66 0.01
C ASN A 758 -27.84 -30.06 -1.28
N ILE A 759 -27.06 -28.97 -1.21
CA ILE A 759 -26.45 -28.34 -2.39
C ILE A 759 -25.39 -29.27 -3.00
N LEU A 760 -24.53 -29.90 -2.20
CA LEU A 760 -23.53 -30.84 -2.71
C LEU A 760 -24.17 -32.08 -3.34
N THR A 761 -25.18 -32.70 -2.69
CA THR A 761 -25.93 -33.83 -3.26
C THR A 761 -26.60 -33.45 -4.59
N GLY A 762 -27.25 -32.28 -4.64
CA GLY A 762 -27.89 -31.76 -5.85
C GLY A 762 -26.90 -31.51 -6.99
N TYR A 763 -25.74 -30.91 -6.67
CA TYR A 763 -24.64 -30.70 -7.61
C TYR A 763 -24.15 -32.02 -8.20
N PHE A 764 -23.77 -32.98 -7.35
CA PHE A 764 -23.20 -34.25 -7.83
C PHE A 764 -24.20 -35.14 -8.55
N ARG A 765 -25.50 -35.15 -8.19
CA ARG A 765 -26.52 -35.85 -9.00
C ARG A 765 -26.70 -35.21 -10.38
N THR A 766 -26.53 -33.90 -10.48
CA THR A 766 -26.68 -33.15 -11.74
C THR A 766 -25.47 -33.32 -12.67
N HIS A 767 -24.26 -33.24 -12.12
CA HIS A 767 -23.01 -33.37 -12.90
C HIS A 767 -22.56 -34.82 -13.09
N TYR A 768 -22.90 -35.74 -12.17
CA TYR A 768 -22.63 -37.19 -12.26
C TYR A 768 -23.91 -38.05 -12.29
N PRO A 769 -24.79 -37.92 -13.30
CA PRO A 769 -26.02 -38.72 -13.44
C PRO A 769 -25.78 -40.20 -13.78
N LYS A 770 -24.52 -40.64 -13.73
CA LYS A 770 -24.05 -42.02 -13.96
C LYS A 770 -23.31 -42.62 -12.77
N ALA A 771 -23.07 -41.87 -11.70
CA ALA A 771 -22.56 -42.42 -10.45
C ALA A 771 -23.69 -43.12 -9.67
N PRO A 772 -23.40 -44.21 -8.94
CA PRO A 772 -24.34 -44.77 -7.97
C PRO A 772 -24.57 -43.77 -6.82
N GLU A 773 -25.75 -43.79 -6.22
CA GLU A 773 -26.13 -42.85 -5.16
C GLU A 773 -25.21 -43.00 -3.91
N GLU A 774 -24.70 -44.20 -3.65
CA GLU A 774 -23.77 -44.50 -2.56
C GLU A 774 -22.43 -43.75 -2.72
N PHE A 775 -21.91 -43.63 -3.95
CA PHE A 775 -20.71 -42.83 -4.25
C PHE A 775 -20.96 -41.33 -4.03
N ILE A 776 -22.14 -40.83 -4.42
CA ILE A 776 -22.53 -39.44 -4.20
C ILE A 776 -22.66 -39.16 -2.70
N GLY A 777 -23.27 -40.08 -1.94
CA GLY A 777 -23.40 -39.97 -0.48
C GLY A 777 -22.04 -39.85 0.22
N ALA A 778 -21.09 -40.72 -0.13
CA ALA A 778 -19.73 -40.70 0.42
C ALA A 778 -18.95 -39.44 0.03
N LEU A 779 -19.01 -39.02 -1.24
CA LEU A 779 -18.35 -37.79 -1.71
C LEU A 779 -18.87 -36.54 -0.97
N VAL A 780 -20.18 -36.46 -0.75
CA VAL A 780 -20.82 -35.37 0.02
C VAL A 780 -20.41 -35.43 1.49
N GLN A 781 -20.25 -36.61 2.08
CA GLN A 781 -19.79 -36.77 3.46
C GLN A 781 -18.34 -36.29 3.67
N VAL A 782 -17.42 -36.62 2.74
CA VAL A 782 -16.03 -36.12 2.77
C VAL A 782 -16.00 -34.60 2.66
N LEU A 783 -16.75 -34.02 1.73
CA LEU A 783 -16.75 -32.58 1.46
C LEU A 783 -17.52 -31.73 2.51
N ALA A 784 -18.43 -32.33 3.26
CA ALA A 784 -19.13 -31.68 4.39
C ALA A 784 -18.44 -31.91 5.76
N SER A 785 -17.28 -32.56 5.78
CA SER A 785 -16.49 -32.83 6.98
C SER A 785 -15.97 -31.54 7.65
N ASN A 786 -15.66 -31.61 8.95
CA ASN A 786 -15.14 -30.45 9.69
C ASN A 786 -13.81 -29.94 9.11
N GLU A 787 -12.97 -30.81 8.59
CA GLU A 787 -11.67 -30.43 8.02
C GLU A 787 -11.82 -29.59 6.76
N ILE A 788 -12.56 -30.08 5.76
CA ILE A 788 -12.79 -29.37 4.49
C ILE A 788 -13.52 -28.04 4.71
N LEU A 789 -14.51 -28.00 5.62
CA LEU A 789 -15.23 -26.78 5.95
C LEU A 789 -14.38 -25.77 6.73
N ALA A 790 -13.49 -26.23 7.62
CA ALA A 790 -12.52 -25.36 8.29
C ALA A 790 -11.48 -24.79 7.31
N GLU A 791 -11.04 -25.58 6.33
CA GLU A 791 -10.12 -25.12 5.30
C GLU A 791 -10.77 -24.10 4.35
N ALA A 792 -12.06 -24.30 4.00
CA ALA A 792 -12.86 -23.33 3.26
C ALA A 792 -13.06 -22.02 4.07
N ALA A 793 -13.40 -22.12 5.36
CA ALA A 793 -13.50 -20.97 6.27
C ALA A 793 -12.17 -20.19 6.36
N THR A 794 -11.05 -20.91 6.46
CA THR A 794 -9.70 -20.33 6.50
C THR A 794 -9.33 -19.66 5.19
N SER A 795 -9.70 -20.26 4.05
CA SER A 795 -9.54 -19.68 2.71
C SER A 795 -10.35 -18.39 2.54
N LEU A 796 -11.52 -18.29 3.19
CA LEU A 796 -12.32 -17.07 3.30
C LEU A 796 -11.84 -16.10 4.41
N GLY A 797 -10.73 -16.39 5.09
CA GLY A 797 -10.16 -15.56 6.15
C GLY A 797 -11.00 -15.49 7.45
N MET A 798 -11.94 -16.43 7.65
CA MET A 798 -12.84 -16.43 8.80
C MET A 798 -12.10 -16.60 10.14
N GLN A 799 -10.88 -17.13 10.14
CA GLN A 799 -10.01 -17.27 11.31
C GLN A 799 -9.73 -15.96 12.09
N HIS A 800 -9.97 -14.79 11.49
CA HIS A 800 -9.84 -13.47 12.14
C HIS A 800 -11.18 -12.78 12.41
N LEU A 801 -12.28 -13.46 12.08
CA LEU A 801 -13.65 -12.96 12.13
C LEU A 801 -14.55 -13.77 13.05
N VAL A 802 -14.21 -15.03 13.35
CA VAL A 802 -14.98 -15.81 14.34
C VAL A 802 -14.75 -15.22 15.74
N ARG A 803 -15.82 -14.71 16.35
CA ARG A 803 -15.92 -14.34 17.76
C ARG A 803 -15.98 -15.65 18.56
N THR A 804 -14.91 -15.97 19.29
CA THR A 804 -14.78 -17.19 20.10
C THR A 804 -13.86 -16.94 21.32
N GLY A 805 -13.86 -17.86 22.29
CA GLY A 805 -13.01 -17.82 23.48
C GLY A 805 -11.56 -18.30 23.25
N GLU A 806 -11.33 -19.00 22.14
CA GLU A 806 -10.05 -19.62 21.73
C GLU A 806 -9.40 -18.84 20.57
N PHE A 807 -8.07 -18.76 20.53
CA PHE A 807 -7.35 -18.20 19.38
C PHE A 807 -5.99 -18.88 19.16
N PRO A 808 -5.69 -19.39 17.94
CA PRO A 808 -6.58 -19.47 16.77
C PRO A 808 -7.78 -20.41 17.03
N PRO A 809 -8.93 -20.21 16.36
CA PRO A 809 -10.09 -21.10 16.54
C PRO A 809 -9.80 -22.52 16.05
N HIS A 810 -10.35 -23.53 16.72
CA HIS A 810 -10.25 -24.92 16.32
C HIS A 810 -11.06 -25.22 15.04
N GLN A 811 -10.70 -26.32 14.35
CA GLN A 811 -11.35 -26.72 13.09
C GLN A 811 -12.88 -26.87 13.22
N ALA A 812 -13.38 -27.45 14.32
CA ALA A 812 -14.82 -27.56 14.57
C ALA A 812 -15.49 -26.17 14.63
N THR A 813 -14.91 -25.24 15.40
CA THR A 813 -15.36 -23.85 15.55
C THR A 813 -15.39 -23.11 14.20
N LEU A 814 -14.40 -23.34 13.33
CA LEU A 814 -14.36 -22.77 11.98
C LEU A 814 -15.40 -23.40 11.04
N ALA A 815 -15.59 -24.73 11.10
CA ALA A 815 -16.58 -25.44 10.30
C ALA A 815 -18.02 -25.04 10.67
N ASP A 816 -18.32 -24.86 11.96
CA ASP A 816 -19.63 -24.43 12.44
C ASP A 816 -19.91 -22.96 12.13
N ALA A 817 -18.90 -22.09 12.21
CA ALA A 817 -19.01 -20.72 11.71
C ALA A 817 -19.27 -20.68 10.19
N PHE A 818 -18.61 -21.53 9.39
CA PHE A 818 -18.88 -21.65 7.96
C PHE A 818 -20.32 -22.11 7.69
N ARG A 819 -20.77 -23.17 8.36
CA ARG A 819 -22.16 -23.65 8.27
C ARG A 819 -23.15 -22.54 8.61
N ALA A 820 -22.93 -21.83 9.72
CA ALA A 820 -23.81 -20.74 10.15
C ALA A 820 -23.84 -19.55 9.16
N VAL A 821 -22.71 -19.23 8.52
CA VAL A 821 -22.68 -18.23 7.44
C VAL A 821 -23.46 -18.72 6.22
N VAL A 822 -23.33 -19.99 5.83
CA VAL A 822 -24.13 -20.60 4.76
C VAL A 822 -25.63 -20.54 5.09
N ALA A 823 -26.03 -20.75 6.35
CA ALA A 823 -27.43 -20.61 6.76
C ALA A 823 -28.00 -19.20 6.50
N VAL A 824 -27.30 -18.12 6.87
CA VAL A 824 -27.85 -16.75 6.69
C VAL A 824 -27.82 -16.22 5.23
N LEU A 825 -27.12 -16.88 4.31
CA LEU A 825 -27.10 -16.50 2.89
C LEU A 825 -28.43 -16.83 2.20
N THR A 826 -28.85 -15.97 1.26
CA THR A 826 -30.02 -16.22 0.39
C THR A 826 -29.76 -17.39 -0.56
N PRO A 827 -30.78 -18.14 -1.02
CA PRO A 827 -30.60 -19.43 -1.70
C PRO A 827 -29.59 -19.42 -2.86
N ALA A 828 -29.67 -18.42 -3.75
CA ALA A 828 -28.73 -18.28 -4.88
C ALA A 828 -27.29 -17.98 -4.42
N ARG A 829 -27.09 -17.15 -3.40
CA ARG A 829 -25.77 -16.87 -2.82
C ARG A 829 -25.22 -18.05 -2.03
N ARG A 830 -26.09 -18.79 -1.37
CA ARG A 830 -25.78 -20.02 -0.64
C ARG A 830 -25.26 -21.12 -1.57
N GLN A 831 -25.92 -21.29 -2.73
CA GLN A 831 -25.47 -22.18 -3.81
C GLN A 831 -24.08 -21.80 -4.31
N LEU A 832 -23.85 -20.53 -4.66
CA LEU A 832 -22.53 -20.04 -5.08
C LEU A 832 -21.46 -20.25 -4.01
N ALA A 833 -21.70 -19.82 -2.76
CA ALA A 833 -20.73 -19.95 -1.68
C ALA A 833 -20.31 -21.40 -1.41
N VAL A 834 -21.24 -22.36 -1.47
CA VAL A 834 -20.93 -23.79 -1.35
C VAL A 834 -20.17 -24.31 -2.57
N VAL A 835 -20.62 -24.02 -3.78
CA VAL A 835 -19.98 -24.52 -5.01
C VAL A 835 -18.58 -23.95 -5.17
N ASP A 836 -18.41 -22.63 -5.09
CA ASP A 836 -17.16 -21.94 -5.42
C ASP A 836 -16.06 -22.14 -4.35
N THR A 837 -16.39 -22.63 -3.15
CA THR A 837 -15.42 -22.86 -2.06
C THR A 837 -15.20 -24.33 -1.70
N ILE A 838 -16.23 -25.19 -1.80
CA ILE A 838 -16.14 -26.61 -1.42
C ILE A 838 -15.89 -27.53 -2.62
N ILE A 839 -16.54 -27.31 -3.78
CA ILE A 839 -16.35 -28.21 -4.94
C ILE A 839 -14.88 -28.23 -5.43
N PRO A 840 -14.10 -27.13 -5.42
CA PRO A 840 -12.66 -27.18 -5.69
C PRO A 840 -11.86 -28.09 -4.76
N LYS A 841 -12.35 -28.39 -3.55
CA LYS A 841 -11.70 -29.34 -2.62
C LYS A 841 -11.87 -30.80 -3.06
N ALA A 842 -12.81 -31.09 -3.96
CA ALA A 842 -12.92 -32.40 -4.59
C ALA A 842 -11.80 -32.70 -5.61
N THR A 843 -10.81 -31.80 -5.76
CA THR A 843 -9.55 -32.07 -6.48
C THR A 843 -8.32 -32.20 -5.56
N SER A 844 -8.47 -32.12 -4.24
CA SER A 844 -7.35 -32.28 -3.29
C SER A 844 -7.26 -33.68 -2.64
N PHE A 845 -8.16 -34.60 -3.00
CA PHE A 845 -8.10 -36.03 -2.65
C PHE A 845 -8.38 -36.90 -3.89
N PRO A 846 -7.82 -38.12 -3.97
CA PRO A 846 -8.16 -39.09 -5.01
C PRO A 846 -9.62 -39.51 -4.89
N LEU A 847 -10.31 -39.67 -6.02
CA LEU A 847 -11.74 -40.06 -6.04
C LEU A 847 -11.93 -41.58 -5.93
N GLU A 848 -10.84 -42.32 -6.08
CA GLU A 848 -10.71 -43.75 -5.83
C GLU A 848 -10.98 -44.09 -4.34
N ASP A 849 -10.50 -43.26 -3.42
CA ASP A 849 -10.57 -43.49 -1.97
C ASP A 849 -11.93 -43.10 -1.35
N VAL A 850 -12.82 -42.47 -2.15
CA VAL A 850 -14.14 -41.98 -1.70
C VAL A 850 -15.12 -43.12 -1.42
N LEU A 851 -14.99 -44.24 -2.15
CA LEU A 851 -15.84 -45.42 -1.97
C LEU A 851 -14.97 -46.69 -2.04
N PRO A 852 -14.15 -46.96 -1.01
CA PRO A 852 -13.11 -47.97 -1.06
C PRO A 852 -13.69 -49.37 -0.88
N PHE A 853 -14.05 -50.02 -1.99
CA PHE A 853 -14.51 -51.41 -1.95
C PHE A 853 -13.40 -52.35 -1.45
N ALA A 854 -13.79 -53.41 -0.74
CA ALA A 854 -12.88 -54.49 -0.37
C ALA A 854 -12.44 -55.33 -1.58
N ARG A 855 -13.20 -55.33 -2.68
CA ARG A 855 -12.95 -56.12 -3.91
C ARG A 855 -13.33 -55.37 -5.21
N PRO A 856 -12.69 -54.23 -5.53
CA PRO A 856 -13.13 -53.36 -6.63
C PRO A 856 -13.03 -53.99 -8.02
N PHE A 857 -12.12 -54.96 -8.24
CA PHE A 857 -12.09 -55.72 -9.50
C PHE A 857 -13.36 -56.57 -9.71
N GLY A 858 -13.90 -57.20 -8.67
CA GLY A 858 -15.15 -57.98 -8.76
C GLY A 858 -16.35 -57.10 -9.09
N VAL A 859 -16.47 -55.96 -8.39
CA VAL A 859 -17.47 -54.91 -8.67
C VAL A 859 -17.39 -54.45 -10.14
N LEU A 860 -16.18 -54.23 -10.68
CA LEU A 860 -15.98 -53.87 -12.08
C LEU A 860 -16.34 -55.00 -13.05
N VAL A 861 -15.98 -56.25 -12.74
CA VAL A 861 -16.27 -57.41 -13.58
C VAL A 861 -17.78 -57.54 -13.79
N ASP A 862 -18.56 -57.51 -12.72
CA ASP A 862 -20.02 -57.66 -12.79
C ASP A 862 -20.69 -56.41 -13.38
N TYR A 863 -20.18 -55.22 -13.07
CA TYR A 863 -20.60 -53.98 -13.74
C TYR A 863 -20.43 -54.06 -15.26
N ALA A 864 -19.30 -54.57 -15.75
CA ALA A 864 -18.99 -54.64 -17.17
C ALA A 864 -19.69 -55.81 -17.89
N LYS A 865 -19.91 -56.96 -17.23
CA LYS A 865 -20.84 -58.01 -17.70
C LYS A 865 -22.24 -57.41 -17.91
N LYS A 866 -22.81 -56.79 -16.87
CA LYS A 866 -24.22 -56.36 -16.81
C LYS A 866 -24.52 -55.12 -17.67
N ASN A 867 -23.67 -54.09 -17.62
CA ASN A 867 -23.95 -52.78 -18.23
C ASN A 867 -23.22 -52.56 -19.56
N LEU A 868 -21.98 -53.06 -19.69
CA LEU A 868 -21.18 -52.92 -20.92
C LEU A 868 -21.37 -54.09 -21.90
N LYS A 869 -21.95 -55.21 -21.43
CA LYS A 869 -22.12 -56.47 -22.18
C LYS A 869 -20.80 -57.07 -22.65
N ALA A 870 -19.73 -56.85 -21.89
CA ALA A 870 -18.41 -57.41 -22.17
C ALA A 870 -18.43 -58.94 -22.07
N LYS A 871 -17.76 -59.62 -22.99
CA LYS A 871 -17.64 -61.09 -23.01
C LYS A 871 -16.38 -61.58 -22.29
N SER A 872 -15.31 -60.79 -22.31
CA SER A 872 -14.10 -61.04 -21.52
C SER A 872 -13.57 -59.76 -20.89
N ILE A 873 -13.09 -59.88 -19.66
CA ILE A 873 -12.47 -58.80 -18.88
C ILE A 873 -11.15 -59.33 -18.36
N GLU A 874 -10.07 -58.57 -18.53
CA GLU A 874 -8.73 -58.99 -18.13
C GLU A 874 -7.87 -57.81 -17.66
N SER A 875 -7.13 -58.00 -16.56
CA SER A 875 -6.06 -57.09 -16.15
C SER A 875 -4.76 -57.42 -16.89
N ARG A 876 -4.14 -56.44 -17.53
CA ARG A 876 -2.83 -56.58 -18.19
C ARG A 876 -1.84 -55.57 -17.61
N VAL A 877 -0.66 -56.05 -17.20
CA VAL A 877 0.47 -55.19 -16.83
C VAL A 877 0.95 -54.44 -18.09
N MET A 878 0.86 -53.12 -18.06
CA MET A 878 1.27 -52.22 -19.16
C MET A 878 2.73 -51.77 -19.00
N HIS A 879 3.16 -51.54 -17.76
CA HIS A 879 4.53 -51.15 -17.42
C HIS A 879 4.87 -51.59 -16.00
N THR A 880 6.16 -51.78 -15.71
CA THR A 880 6.67 -51.89 -14.35
C THR A 880 7.95 -51.06 -14.23
N SER A 881 8.30 -50.61 -13.03
CA SER A 881 9.71 -50.39 -12.72
C SER A 881 10.47 -51.74 -12.72
N GLY A 882 11.80 -51.71 -12.69
CA GLY A 882 12.58 -52.94 -12.50
C GLY A 882 12.36 -53.49 -11.09
N PHE A 883 12.37 -54.82 -10.92
CA PHE A 883 12.18 -55.45 -9.60
C PHE A 883 13.20 -54.99 -8.55
N ASP A 884 14.38 -54.51 -8.99
CA ASP A 884 15.44 -53.96 -8.13
C ASP A 884 15.25 -52.48 -7.75
N SER A 885 14.10 -51.85 -8.08
CA SER A 885 13.82 -50.46 -7.66
C SER A 885 13.32 -50.39 -6.23
N ALA A 886 13.89 -49.49 -5.42
CA ALA A 886 13.58 -49.33 -3.98
C ALA A 886 12.08 -49.15 -3.66
N THR A 887 11.29 -48.60 -4.58
CA THR A 887 9.82 -48.71 -4.60
C THR A 887 9.39 -49.33 -5.93
N PRO A 888 8.91 -50.59 -5.95
CA PRO A 888 8.35 -51.19 -7.16
C PRO A 888 7.05 -50.48 -7.54
N LEU A 889 6.86 -50.24 -8.84
CA LEU A 889 5.65 -49.58 -9.36
C LEU A 889 5.09 -50.39 -10.53
N TRP A 890 3.87 -50.89 -10.37
CA TRP A 890 3.12 -51.63 -11.38
C TRP A 890 2.09 -50.71 -12.02
N VAL A 891 2.09 -50.61 -13.36
CA VAL A 891 1.04 -49.92 -14.10
C VAL A 891 0.18 -50.98 -14.78
N VAL A 892 -1.06 -51.13 -14.31
CA VAL A 892 -2.03 -52.10 -14.83
C VAL A 892 -3.08 -51.38 -15.65
N GLY A 893 -3.50 -51.99 -16.76
CA GLY A 893 -4.68 -51.60 -17.51
C GLY A 893 -5.73 -52.71 -17.48
N ILE A 894 -6.99 -52.37 -17.27
CA ILE A 894 -8.13 -53.28 -17.39
C ILE A 894 -8.67 -53.20 -18.81
N TYR A 895 -8.84 -54.35 -19.44
CA TYR A 895 -9.34 -54.49 -20.81
C TYR A 895 -10.67 -55.23 -20.82
N ALA A 896 -11.67 -54.70 -21.52
CA ALA A 896 -12.93 -55.38 -21.83
C ALA A 896 -13.04 -55.60 -23.34
N ASP A 897 -13.26 -56.84 -23.78
CA ASP A 897 -13.27 -57.25 -25.19
C ASP A 897 -12.08 -56.66 -26.00
N GLU A 898 -10.87 -56.90 -25.50
CA GLU A 898 -9.57 -56.37 -25.98
C GLU A 898 -9.37 -54.84 -25.96
N LYS A 899 -10.34 -54.04 -25.47
CA LYS A 899 -10.24 -52.58 -25.37
C LYS A 899 -9.91 -52.13 -23.95
N LEU A 900 -8.89 -51.28 -23.80
CA LEU A 900 -8.53 -50.64 -22.53
C LEU A 900 -9.69 -49.76 -22.04
N ILE A 901 -10.22 -50.02 -20.85
CA ILE A 901 -11.28 -49.21 -20.21
C ILE A 901 -10.70 -48.26 -19.16
N GLY A 902 -9.78 -48.73 -18.31
CA GLY A 902 -9.08 -47.92 -17.31
C GLY A 902 -7.70 -48.47 -16.98
N SER A 903 -6.91 -47.68 -16.27
CA SER A 903 -5.53 -48.01 -15.92
C SER A 903 -5.01 -47.15 -14.78
N ALA A 904 -4.27 -47.72 -13.84
CA ALA A 904 -3.66 -47.01 -12.72
C ALA A 904 -2.26 -47.56 -12.39
N PRO A 905 -1.39 -46.76 -11.74
CA PRO A 905 -0.21 -47.24 -11.04
C PRO A 905 -0.59 -47.79 -9.65
N GLY A 906 0.22 -48.71 -9.11
CA GLY A 906 0.15 -49.18 -7.72
C GLY A 906 1.46 -49.86 -7.30
N GLU A 907 1.72 -49.93 -5.99
CA GLU A 907 2.99 -50.42 -5.44
C GLU A 907 3.16 -51.95 -5.53
N THR A 908 2.05 -52.67 -5.43
CA THR A 908 1.97 -54.11 -5.68
C THR A 908 1.04 -54.40 -6.85
N LEU A 909 1.16 -55.59 -7.46
CA LEU A 909 0.30 -55.99 -8.57
C LEU A 909 -1.20 -56.02 -8.19
N PRO A 910 -1.63 -56.55 -7.02
CA PRO A 910 -3.02 -56.44 -6.57
C PRO A 910 -3.49 -54.98 -6.43
N ILE A 911 -2.74 -54.14 -5.70
CA ILE A 911 -3.10 -52.72 -5.51
C ILE A 911 -3.23 -52.00 -6.86
N ALA A 912 -2.36 -52.30 -7.83
CA ALA A 912 -2.46 -51.74 -9.18
C ALA A 912 -3.67 -52.25 -9.97
N ILE A 913 -4.10 -53.51 -9.77
CA ILE A 913 -5.36 -54.04 -10.34
C ILE A 913 -6.56 -53.34 -9.70
N ASP A 914 -6.56 -53.16 -8.39
CA ASP A 914 -7.67 -52.56 -7.63
C ASP A 914 -7.85 -51.07 -7.95
N LEU A 915 -6.76 -50.29 -7.94
CA LEU A 915 -6.77 -48.89 -8.38
C LEU A 915 -7.13 -48.75 -9.86
N ALA A 916 -6.66 -49.65 -10.74
CA ALA A 916 -7.05 -49.65 -12.15
C ALA A 916 -8.54 -50.00 -12.33
N SER A 917 -9.12 -50.75 -11.39
CA SER A 917 -10.53 -51.10 -11.37
C SER A 917 -11.39 -49.93 -10.92
N MET A 918 -11.01 -49.25 -9.83
CA MET A 918 -11.66 -48.01 -9.40
C MET A 918 -11.58 -46.92 -10.47
N ALA A 919 -10.40 -46.67 -11.06
CA ALA A 919 -10.24 -45.73 -12.17
C ALA A 919 -11.10 -46.09 -13.40
N SER A 920 -11.39 -47.38 -13.63
CA SER A 920 -12.31 -47.83 -14.68
C SER A 920 -13.77 -47.53 -14.32
N LEU A 921 -14.20 -47.87 -13.10
CA LEU A 921 -15.55 -47.58 -12.58
C LEU A 921 -15.85 -46.07 -12.63
N LEU A 922 -14.97 -45.25 -12.05
CA LEU A 922 -15.06 -43.79 -12.05
C LEU A 922 -15.15 -43.21 -13.47
N ARG A 923 -14.38 -43.75 -14.43
CA ARG A 923 -14.45 -43.32 -15.84
C ARG A 923 -15.77 -43.70 -16.50
N HIS A 924 -16.35 -44.86 -16.18
CA HIS A 924 -17.67 -45.27 -16.69
C HIS A 924 -18.83 -44.48 -16.06
N TRP A 925 -18.73 -44.16 -14.78
CA TRP A 925 -19.62 -43.26 -14.03
C TRP A 925 -19.44 -41.77 -14.41
N LYS A 926 -18.38 -41.43 -15.16
CA LYS A 926 -17.95 -40.06 -15.51
C LYS A 926 -17.64 -39.16 -14.30
N THR A 927 -17.09 -39.74 -13.25
CA THR A 927 -16.75 -39.01 -12.01
C THR A 927 -15.28 -38.56 -11.92
N THR A 928 -14.42 -38.96 -12.87
CA THR A 928 -12.99 -38.56 -12.86
C THR A 928 -12.82 -37.03 -12.94
N HIS A 929 -11.72 -36.50 -12.39
CA HIS A 929 -11.48 -35.05 -12.28
C HIS A 929 -11.63 -34.25 -13.60
N GLU A 930 -11.44 -34.90 -14.76
CA GLU A 930 -11.69 -34.33 -16.09
C GLU A 930 -13.14 -33.82 -16.28
N TRP A 931 -14.11 -34.46 -15.63
CA TRP A 931 -15.53 -34.05 -15.63
C TRP A 931 -15.87 -33.09 -14.50
N LEU A 932 -15.09 -33.09 -13.41
CA LEU A 932 -15.29 -32.24 -12.24
C LEU A 932 -15.02 -30.75 -12.57
N LEU A 933 -14.06 -30.49 -13.47
CA LEU A 933 -13.59 -29.14 -13.82
C LEU A 933 -14.49 -28.37 -14.83
N THR A 934 -15.72 -28.81 -15.10
CA THR A 934 -16.60 -28.18 -16.10
C THR A 934 -17.35 -26.93 -15.61
N PHE A 935 -16.62 -25.92 -15.14
CA PHE A 935 -17.12 -24.59 -14.72
C PHE A 935 -17.69 -23.73 -15.88
N ASN A 936 -18.22 -24.34 -16.94
CA ASN A 936 -18.68 -23.67 -18.16
C ASN A 936 -20.12 -23.14 -18.00
N GLY A 937 -20.32 -22.17 -17.10
CA GLY A 937 -21.51 -21.31 -17.09
C GLY A 937 -22.78 -21.90 -16.46
N THR A 938 -22.72 -23.05 -15.79
CA THR A 938 -23.88 -23.69 -15.13
C THR A 938 -24.05 -23.23 -13.67
N HIS A 939 -23.85 -21.95 -13.37
CA HIS A 939 -24.22 -21.41 -12.05
C HIS A 939 -25.75 -21.20 -11.92
N ASP A 940 -26.45 -21.06 -13.05
CA ASP A 940 -27.92 -20.91 -13.16
C ASP A 940 -28.70 -22.24 -13.10
N THR A 941 -28.04 -23.40 -13.01
CA THR A 941 -28.77 -24.66 -12.74
C THR A 941 -29.20 -24.71 -11.27
N ASP A 942 -30.51 -24.68 -11.03
CA ASP A 942 -31.08 -25.04 -9.73
C ASP A 942 -30.73 -26.50 -9.41
N TYR A 943 -29.97 -26.71 -8.33
CA TYR A 943 -29.55 -28.03 -7.89
C TYR A 943 -30.63 -28.78 -7.08
N ALA A 944 -31.89 -28.37 -7.13
CA ALA A 944 -33.04 -29.07 -6.54
C ALA A 944 -33.38 -30.46 -7.14
N ASN A 945 -32.40 -31.19 -7.70
CA ASN A 945 -32.55 -32.58 -8.13
C ASN A 945 -32.65 -33.55 -6.94
N THR A 946 -33.85 -33.60 -6.37
CA THR A 946 -34.19 -34.45 -5.22
C THR A 946 -34.26 -35.94 -5.53
N LYS A 947 -34.33 -36.33 -6.81
CA LYS A 947 -34.38 -37.74 -7.22
C LYS A 947 -33.01 -38.41 -7.04
N PRO A 948 -32.90 -39.52 -6.30
CA PRO A 948 -31.67 -40.32 -6.26
C PRO A 948 -31.27 -40.86 -7.64
N ASN A 949 -29.98 -41.14 -7.78
CA ASN A 949 -29.45 -41.98 -8.84
C ASN A 949 -29.84 -43.46 -8.61
N HIS A 950 -29.29 -44.38 -9.41
CA HIS A 950 -29.41 -45.81 -9.18
C HIS A 950 -28.58 -46.25 -7.96
N SER A 951 -28.96 -47.35 -7.30
CA SER A 951 -28.11 -48.01 -6.32
C SER A 951 -26.97 -48.74 -7.02
N LEU A 952 -25.83 -48.88 -6.34
CA LEU A 952 -24.76 -49.79 -6.75
C LEU A 952 -25.28 -51.22 -7.00
N HIS A 953 -26.23 -51.71 -6.21
CA HIS A 953 -26.83 -53.04 -6.41
C HIS A 953 -27.64 -53.15 -7.72
N ASP A 954 -28.17 -52.05 -8.26
CA ASP A 954 -28.84 -52.05 -9.56
C ASP A 954 -27.86 -52.35 -10.71
N ILE A 955 -26.56 -52.06 -10.52
CA ILE A 955 -25.54 -52.13 -11.59
C ILE A 955 -24.54 -53.30 -11.46
N VAL A 956 -24.57 -54.11 -10.40
CA VAL A 956 -23.78 -55.36 -10.27
C VAL A 956 -24.67 -56.61 -10.18
N GLU A 957 -24.11 -57.81 -10.05
CA GLU A 957 -24.90 -59.03 -9.81
C GLU A 957 -25.36 -59.10 -8.33
N LYS A 958 -26.36 -59.94 -8.03
CA LYS A 958 -27.01 -59.89 -6.70
C LYS A 958 -26.06 -60.32 -5.57
N ASP A 959 -25.14 -61.22 -5.88
CA ASP A 959 -24.22 -61.83 -4.94
C ASP A 959 -22.80 -61.22 -5.02
N THR A 960 -22.65 -60.10 -5.75
CA THR A 960 -21.38 -59.34 -5.85
C THR A 960 -21.04 -58.71 -4.49
N ASP A 961 -19.82 -58.94 -4.02
CA ASP A 961 -19.28 -58.33 -2.81
C ASP A 961 -19.00 -56.83 -3.03
N VAL A 962 -19.88 -55.99 -2.46
CA VAL A 962 -19.79 -54.52 -2.48
C VAL A 962 -19.45 -53.93 -1.11
N SER A 963 -18.87 -54.74 -0.21
CA SER A 963 -18.41 -54.26 1.10
C SER A 963 -17.36 -53.17 0.96
N LEU A 964 -17.36 -52.22 1.90
CA LEU A 964 -16.39 -51.12 1.98
C LEU A 964 -15.38 -51.39 3.08
N LEU A 965 -14.12 -51.03 2.84
CA LEU A 965 -13.06 -51.08 3.85
C LEU A 965 -13.35 -50.06 4.96
N THR A 966 -13.15 -50.48 6.21
CA THR A 966 -13.27 -49.62 7.38
C THR A 966 -12.09 -48.64 7.47
N GLN A 967 -12.23 -47.55 8.24
CA GLN A 967 -11.11 -46.66 8.52
C GLN A 967 -9.96 -47.35 9.26
N GLU A 968 -10.22 -48.39 10.04
CA GLU A 968 -9.16 -49.19 10.68
C GLU A 968 -8.38 -49.96 9.61
N GLU A 969 -9.05 -50.67 8.70
CA GLU A 969 -8.40 -51.39 7.59
C GLU A 969 -7.63 -50.46 6.64
N LEU A 970 -8.16 -49.26 6.36
CA LEU A 970 -7.48 -48.22 5.57
C LEU A 970 -6.28 -47.58 6.31
N SER A 971 -6.19 -47.73 7.63
CA SER A 971 -5.08 -47.23 8.45
C SER A 971 -3.95 -48.26 8.66
N VAL A 972 -4.13 -49.51 8.20
CA VAL A 972 -3.10 -50.55 8.30
C VAL A 972 -1.99 -50.27 7.29
N ASP A 973 -0.74 -50.18 7.79
CA ASP A 973 0.47 -50.08 6.97
C ASP A 973 0.50 -51.19 5.90
N PRO A 974 0.54 -50.87 4.59
CA PRO A 974 0.29 -51.82 3.49
C PRO A 974 1.36 -52.91 3.33
N LEU A 975 2.38 -52.94 4.19
CA LEU A 975 3.45 -53.94 4.19
C LEU A 975 3.02 -55.37 4.62
N ASN A 976 1.78 -55.61 5.05
CA ASN A 976 1.28 -56.95 5.35
C ASN A 976 0.91 -57.76 4.09
N VAL A 977 1.93 -58.13 3.32
CA VAL A 977 1.83 -58.91 2.08
C VAL A 977 1.08 -60.24 2.27
N ALA A 978 1.14 -60.85 3.45
CA ALA A 978 0.48 -62.13 3.73
C ALA A 978 -1.05 -62.00 3.79
N ALA A 979 -1.58 -60.93 4.38
CA ALA A 979 -3.02 -60.66 4.41
C ALA A 979 -3.56 -60.37 3.01
N ILE A 980 -2.84 -59.56 2.23
CA ILE A 980 -3.19 -59.26 0.83
C ILE A 980 -3.19 -60.56 -0.01
N ALA A 981 -2.17 -61.41 0.13
CA ALA A 981 -2.08 -62.66 -0.62
C ALA A 981 -3.23 -63.64 -0.29
N ALA A 982 -3.71 -63.67 0.95
CA ALA A 982 -4.83 -64.53 1.35
C ALA A 982 -6.15 -64.12 0.67
N ASN A 983 -6.41 -62.82 0.52
CA ASN A 983 -7.63 -62.30 -0.12
C ASN A 983 -7.72 -62.65 -1.63
N TYR A 984 -6.59 -62.96 -2.27
CA TYR A 984 -6.48 -63.23 -3.71
C TYR A 984 -6.21 -64.71 -4.05
N ALA A 985 -6.35 -65.65 -3.10
CA ALA A 985 -6.00 -67.05 -3.30
C ALA A 985 -6.85 -67.81 -4.35
N ASP A 986 -8.14 -67.47 -4.52
CA ASP A 986 -9.07 -68.16 -5.45
C ASP A 986 -9.14 -67.54 -6.87
N PHE A 987 -8.38 -66.48 -7.14
CA PHE A 987 -8.55 -65.63 -8.33
C PHE A 987 -8.24 -66.31 -9.69
N GLU A 988 -7.51 -67.43 -9.70
CA GLU A 988 -7.17 -68.17 -10.94
C GLU A 988 -8.40 -68.75 -11.68
N LYS A 989 -9.59 -68.78 -11.06
CA LYS A 989 -10.81 -69.30 -11.69
C LYS A 989 -11.52 -68.29 -12.60
N GLU A 990 -11.34 -66.98 -12.40
CA GLU A 990 -12.04 -65.94 -13.18
C GLU A 990 -11.14 -65.24 -14.22
N ILE A 991 -9.86 -65.00 -13.93
CA ILE A 991 -8.96 -64.39 -14.94
C ILE A 991 -8.39 -65.46 -15.88
N GLY A 992 -8.71 -65.36 -17.17
CA GLY A 992 -8.00 -66.11 -18.21
C GLY A 992 -6.51 -65.74 -18.24
N ARG A 993 -5.63 -66.74 -18.00
CA ARG A 993 -4.16 -66.61 -17.81
C ARG A 993 -3.51 -65.40 -18.54
N PRO A 994 -2.82 -64.50 -17.81
CA PRO A 994 -2.33 -63.24 -18.38
C PRO A 994 -1.30 -63.47 -19.50
N ARG A 995 -1.66 -63.10 -20.73
CA ARG A 995 -0.81 -63.26 -21.91
C ARG A 995 0.26 -62.17 -21.97
N ILE A 996 1.45 -62.46 -21.41
CA ILE A 996 2.67 -61.66 -21.57
C ILE A 996 3.12 -61.69 -23.04
N ARG A 997 2.50 -60.87 -23.89
CA ARG A 997 2.79 -60.83 -25.33
C ARG A 997 3.89 -59.81 -25.63
N HIS A 998 5.14 -60.26 -25.65
CA HIS A 998 6.30 -59.46 -26.05
C HIS A 998 6.15 -58.91 -27.48
N LEU A 999 5.73 -57.64 -27.61
CA LEU A 999 5.64 -56.92 -28.89
C LEU A 999 7.04 -56.47 -29.37
N ARG A 1000 7.76 -57.37 -30.03
CA ARG A 1000 9.06 -57.05 -30.66
C ARG A 1000 8.88 -56.45 -32.08
N HIS A 1001 9.23 -55.17 -32.18
CA HIS A 1001 9.63 -54.40 -33.37
C HIS A 1001 8.64 -54.19 -34.54
N ARG A 1002 8.26 -52.92 -34.74
CA ARG A 1002 8.54 -52.22 -36.01
C ARG A 1002 8.64 -50.68 -35.88
N PHE A 1003 9.55 -50.19 -35.04
CA PHE A 1003 10.09 -48.83 -35.14
C PHE A 1003 11.59 -48.83 -34.90
N SER A 1004 12.35 -48.23 -35.82
CA SER A 1004 13.76 -47.88 -35.60
C SER A 1004 14.15 -46.67 -36.45
N ARG A 1005 15.06 -45.84 -35.91
CA ARG A 1005 15.76 -44.74 -36.61
C ARG A 1005 14.90 -43.55 -37.11
N GLY A 1006 14.11 -42.99 -36.19
CA GLY A 1006 13.78 -41.55 -36.14
C GLY A 1006 14.08 -41.04 -34.72
N SER A 1007 14.81 -39.93 -34.56
CA SER A 1007 15.54 -39.67 -33.30
C SER A 1007 14.83 -38.77 -32.28
N LEU A 1008 14.59 -39.35 -31.10
CA LEU A 1008 14.76 -38.74 -29.77
C LEU A 1008 14.11 -37.36 -29.50
N PHE A 1009 12.87 -37.39 -28.99
CA PHE A 1009 12.44 -36.40 -28.00
C PHE A 1009 13.17 -36.66 -26.67
N LYS A 1010 14.24 -35.92 -26.35
CA LYS A 1010 14.75 -35.83 -24.97
C LYS A 1010 15.62 -34.59 -24.68
N ARG A 1011 15.12 -33.79 -23.73
CA ARG A 1011 15.76 -32.73 -22.91
C ARG A 1011 15.80 -31.28 -23.43
N THR A 1012 15.12 -30.42 -22.66
CA THR A 1012 15.78 -29.30 -21.95
C THR A 1012 15.18 -29.04 -20.55
N PHE A 1013 15.02 -30.08 -19.73
CA PHE A 1013 15.14 -29.90 -18.28
C PHE A 1013 16.62 -30.03 -17.91
N ARG A 1014 17.33 -28.91 -17.78
CA ARG A 1014 18.73 -28.91 -17.32
C ARG A 1014 19.28 -27.56 -16.85
N TYR A 1015 18.79 -27.08 -15.72
CA TYR A 1015 19.63 -26.36 -14.76
C TYR A 1015 19.33 -26.88 -13.37
N LEU A 1016 20.22 -27.72 -12.83
CA LEU A 1016 20.70 -27.61 -11.45
C LEU A 1016 21.94 -28.50 -11.26
N VAL A 1017 22.92 -27.87 -10.62
CA VAL A 1017 24.23 -28.28 -10.12
C VAL A 1017 24.36 -29.75 -9.67
N LYS A 1018 25.54 -30.35 -9.91
CA LYS A 1018 25.99 -31.58 -9.22
C LYS A 1018 26.41 -31.27 -7.77
N PRO A 1019 25.93 -32.01 -6.76
CA PRO A 1019 26.73 -32.35 -5.59
C PRO A 1019 27.75 -33.47 -5.91
N ARG A 1020 28.71 -33.67 -5.01
CA ARG A 1020 29.68 -34.79 -5.03
C ARG A 1020 29.14 -35.95 -4.17
N PRO A 1021 29.62 -37.20 -4.36
CA PRO A 1021 29.13 -38.34 -3.59
C PRO A 1021 29.68 -38.34 -2.16
N HIS A 1022 28.82 -38.70 -1.21
CA HIS A 1022 29.19 -39.38 0.04
C HIS A 1022 28.41 -40.70 0.11
N SER A 1023 28.94 -41.64 0.88
CA SER A 1023 28.51 -43.04 0.94
C SER A 1023 28.42 -43.48 2.40
N VAL A 1024 27.50 -44.42 2.66
CA VAL A 1024 27.02 -44.83 4.00
C VAL A 1024 26.10 -43.78 4.60
#